data_AF-A0A956LN85-F1
#
_entry.id   AF-A0A956LN85-F1
#
_cell.length_a   1.000
_cell.length_b   1.000
_cell.length_c   1.000
_cell.angle_alpha   90.00
_cell.angle_beta   90.00
_cell.angle_gamma   90.00
#
_symmetry.space_group_name_H-M   'P 1'
#
loop_
_entity.id
_entity.type
_entity.pdbx_description
1 polymer ?
#
loop_
_entity_poly.entity_id
_entity_poly.type
_entity_poly.pdbx_seq_one_letter_code
_entity_poly.pdbx_strand_id
1 'polypeptide(L)'
;AVAGVAALSLSTVCCRAEDDAGGVLVIAPTDADATVERTAASAVSYLAQISGREVTLVRVDPAAEGAALKAVEDARAGLALVLEAQRFDAARIDEARVRALGEWGFVLEAEDVGDWQSPLGGEGATVVWTAGASTLSDQYAVYELLRRLGARFYHPEQEYIPVHAPEDLRALAKRPTALHPGGGGDYTPDFDQRSWSFHGSHPLEILETFSDGDFPFDQAERVNDWIVKNRGNRAKGLGRGVAPQESRDRRQAELSELHALLGFPSGVGITLHNQQQGASAVVDPDSGVPVQQQIEDYVTQRLAESPDAISFGIHFGPTEVTTTPDEETVQWINWAGRKALELRPDILVEVNNHISGGQPTPNFDDLGCPPGTNEDGRGDYYDLAFHADPRFSVTVHTVMFYPLEGPARVYNQQSFAHKLCLMQRAAGEGRPLKYFPEGSWWLSFDNPVPVYLPLYIGARVRDLELIRPLLASRGGGTVHSHHMFNSGQEWGYWQQDYAVGLMHWNADVTQDQILGELLDPLCPPARLVEGCAARTGARDVMTEMIAQQTEMFLNAEDWRGRPGGLYLYFAGEDPGDEVAALAGFEFRPVAVRLDEVARWDADALAHFRSTDLAALAAAEQAYAGWLATLTGLQGEVPEAGRPWLDEIIDGVEINQLRAQHAGGLYGAILSLREAERAEAADPTAAA
;
A
#
# COMPACT_ATOMS: atom_id res chain seq x y z
N ALA A 1 9.92 -17.75 -22.90
CA ALA A 1 10.19 -19.13 -22.45
C ALA A 1 9.09 -19.54 -21.48
N VAL A 2 7.89 -19.82 -22.00
CA VAL A 2 6.68 -20.17 -21.21
C VAL A 2 6.63 -21.69 -21.07
N ALA A 3 7.36 -22.24 -20.11
CA ALA A 3 7.35 -23.67 -19.80
C ALA A 3 7.82 -23.89 -18.35
N GLY A 4 7.10 -23.26 -17.41
CA GLY A 4 7.30 -23.41 -15.97
C GLY A 4 6.01 -23.70 -15.21
N VAL A 5 4.90 -23.99 -15.88
CA VAL A 5 3.73 -24.58 -15.22
C VAL A 5 4.07 -26.04 -14.99
N ALA A 6 4.38 -26.40 -13.75
CA ALA A 6 4.47 -27.79 -13.33
C ALA A 6 3.26 -28.53 -13.91
N ALA A 7 3.51 -29.50 -14.78
CA ALA A 7 2.48 -30.33 -15.37
C ALA A 7 1.78 -31.09 -14.24
N LEU A 8 0.71 -30.50 -13.70
CA LEU A 8 -0.29 -31.21 -12.92
C LEU A 8 -0.79 -32.33 -13.82
N SER A 9 -0.42 -33.55 -13.44
CA SER A 9 -0.86 -34.77 -14.10
C SER A 9 -2.39 -34.79 -14.08
N LEU A 10 -3.01 -34.36 -15.18
CA LEU A 10 -4.43 -34.51 -15.47
C LEU A 10 -4.73 -36.01 -15.62
N SER A 11 -4.88 -36.70 -14.49
CA SER A 11 -5.38 -38.05 -14.48
C SER A 11 -6.86 -38.01 -14.82
N THR A 12 -7.23 -38.57 -15.96
CA THR A 12 -8.62 -38.90 -16.27
C THR A 12 -9.07 -39.92 -15.22
N VAL A 13 -9.86 -39.48 -14.24
CA VAL A 13 -10.28 -40.29 -13.10
C VAL A 13 -11.26 -41.36 -13.60
N CYS A 14 -10.78 -42.60 -13.71
CA CYS A 14 -11.62 -43.79 -13.79
C CYS A 14 -11.28 -44.66 -12.57
N CYS A 15 -12.19 -44.70 -11.60
CA CYS A 15 -12.24 -45.62 -10.46
C CYS A 15 -11.18 -45.43 -9.34
N ARG A 16 -11.19 -44.29 -8.63
CA ARG A 16 -10.67 -44.23 -7.24
C ARG A 16 -11.76 -44.70 -6.26
N ALA A 17 -11.34 -45.30 -5.14
CA ALA A 17 -12.21 -45.84 -4.11
C ALA A 17 -13.11 -44.74 -3.51
N GLU A 18 -14.37 -45.08 -3.25
CA GLU A 18 -15.48 -44.17 -2.89
C GLU A 18 -15.31 -43.45 -1.53
N ASP A 19 -14.28 -43.76 -0.74
CA ASP A 19 -14.17 -43.29 0.65
C ASP A 19 -13.34 -42.00 0.83
N ASP A 20 -12.73 -41.44 -0.22
CA ASP A 20 -11.83 -40.26 -0.11
C ASP A 20 -12.12 -39.15 -1.15
N ALA A 21 -13.32 -39.16 -1.75
CA ALA A 21 -13.71 -38.11 -2.70
C ALA A 21 -13.77 -36.74 -2.00
N GLY A 22 -12.85 -35.85 -2.39
CA GLY A 22 -12.63 -34.53 -1.79
C GLY A 22 -13.91 -33.70 -1.71
N GLY A 23 -14.25 -33.25 -0.50
CA GLY A 23 -15.45 -32.47 -0.23
C GLY A 23 -15.46 -31.04 -0.77
N VAL A 24 -14.46 -30.65 -1.56
CA VAL A 24 -14.31 -29.30 -2.12
C VAL A 24 -14.11 -29.37 -3.63
N LEU A 25 -14.88 -28.57 -4.36
CA LEU A 25 -14.94 -28.57 -5.82
C LEU A 25 -14.67 -27.16 -6.37
N VAL A 26 -13.89 -27.07 -7.44
CA VAL A 26 -13.77 -25.86 -8.26
C VAL A 26 -14.33 -26.17 -9.65
N ILE A 27 -15.25 -25.34 -10.13
CA ILE A 27 -15.90 -25.48 -11.42
C ILE A 27 -15.47 -24.32 -12.31
N ALA A 28 -14.90 -24.63 -13.47
CA ALA A 28 -14.52 -23.67 -14.48
C ALA A 28 -15.11 -24.05 -15.86
N PRO A 29 -15.32 -23.10 -16.77
CA PRO A 29 -15.77 -23.41 -18.13
C PRO A 29 -14.79 -24.32 -18.90
N THR A 30 -15.33 -25.15 -19.79
CA THR A 30 -14.52 -25.99 -20.70
C THR A 30 -13.66 -25.18 -21.67
N ASP A 31 -14.04 -23.94 -21.94
CA ASP A 31 -13.36 -22.98 -22.82
C ASP A 31 -12.70 -21.83 -22.04
N ALA A 32 -12.36 -22.06 -20.78
CA ALA A 32 -11.63 -21.11 -19.94
C ALA A 32 -10.35 -20.61 -20.63
N ASP A 33 -10.11 -19.29 -20.58
CA ASP A 33 -8.88 -18.69 -21.08
C ASP A 33 -7.70 -18.89 -20.11
N ALA A 34 -6.51 -18.44 -20.50
CA ALA A 34 -5.30 -18.61 -19.70
C ALA A 34 -5.39 -17.99 -18.30
N THR A 35 -6.17 -16.93 -18.11
CA THR A 35 -6.28 -16.26 -16.82
C THR A 35 -7.31 -16.93 -15.93
N VAL A 36 -8.43 -17.39 -16.47
CA VAL A 36 -9.40 -18.23 -15.74
C VAL A 36 -8.73 -19.53 -15.29
N GLU A 37 -7.90 -20.13 -16.15
CA GLU A 37 -7.12 -21.33 -15.82
C GLU A 37 -6.15 -21.11 -14.66
N ARG A 38 -5.41 -20.01 -14.71
CA ARG A 38 -4.50 -19.62 -13.64
C ARG A 38 -5.25 -19.36 -12.34
N THR A 39 -6.38 -18.66 -12.42
CA THR A 39 -7.24 -18.37 -11.26
C THR A 39 -7.80 -19.65 -10.64
N ALA A 40 -8.26 -20.60 -11.47
CA ALA A 40 -8.72 -21.91 -11.03
C ALA A 40 -7.60 -22.70 -10.34
N ALA A 41 -6.38 -22.71 -10.90
CA ALA A 41 -5.23 -23.38 -10.30
C ALA A 41 -4.87 -22.77 -8.94
N SER A 42 -4.86 -21.44 -8.82
CA SER A 42 -4.69 -20.75 -7.54
C SER A 42 -5.79 -21.15 -6.55
N ALA A 43 -7.05 -21.10 -6.95
CA ALA A 43 -8.18 -21.47 -6.08
C ALA A 43 -8.06 -22.91 -5.57
N VAL A 44 -7.73 -23.87 -6.44
CA VAL A 44 -7.49 -25.27 -6.08
C VAL A 44 -6.38 -25.38 -5.05
N SER A 45 -5.25 -24.69 -5.26
CA SER A 45 -4.10 -24.71 -4.34
C SER A 45 -4.47 -24.17 -2.95
N TYR A 46 -5.11 -23.01 -2.87
CA TYR A 46 -5.50 -22.42 -1.58
C TYR A 46 -6.59 -23.23 -0.89
N LEU A 47 -7.64 -23.64 -1.61
CA LEU A 47 -8.72 -24.43 -1.02
C LEU A 47 -8.21 -25.78 -0.50
N ALA A 48 -7.20 -26.38 -1.13
CA ALA A 48 -6.60 -27.62 -0.67
C ALA A 48 -5.84 -27.42 0.64
N GLN A 49 -5.06 -26.35 0.73
CA GLN A 49 -4.36 -25.97 1.96
C GLN A 49 -5.35 -25.63 3.08
N ILE A 50 -6.36 -24.80 2.80
CA ILE A 50 -7.36 -24.35 3.76
C ILE A 50 -8.19 -25.51 4.32
N SER A 51 -8.60 -26.43 3.46
CA SER A 51 -9.44 -27.57 3.85
C SER A 51 -8.64 -28.76 4.38
N GLY A 52 -7.32 -28.79 4.14
CA GLY A 52 -6.48 -29.96 4.37
C GLY A 52 -6.88 -31.18 3.53
N ARG A 53 -7.53 -30.98 2.38
CA ARG A 53 -8.13 -32.02 1.53
C ARG A 53 -7.79 -31.83 0.05
N GLU A 54 -7.91 -32.89 -0.74
CA GLU A 54 -7.83 -32.79 -2.21
C GLU A 54 -9.01 -31.96 -2.74
N VAL A 55 -8.72 -31.00 -3.62
CA VAL A 55 -9.72 -30.18 -4.30
C VAL A 55 -9.81 -30.65 -5.74
N THR A 56 -11.02 -30.95 -6.20
CA THR A 56 -11.24 -31.37 -7.58
C THR A 56 -11.53 -30.16 -8.46
N LEU A 57 -10.80 -30.01 -9.57
CA LEU A 57 -11.15 -29.07 -10.63
C LEU A 57 -11.98 -29.79 -11.69
N VAL A 58 -13.21 -29.34 -11.93
CA VAL A 58 -14.08 -29.89 -12.96
C VAL A 58 -14.33 -28.83 -14.03
N ARG A 59 -14.27 -29.28 -15.29
CA ARG A 59 -14.63 -28.46 -16.45
C ARG A 59 -16.01 -28.80 -16.92
N VAL A 60 -16.85 -27.77 -17.02
CA VAL A 60 -18.25 -27.92 -17.39
C VAL A 60 -18.54 -27.03 -18.59
N ASP A 61 -19.30 -27.55 -19.54
CA ASP A 61 -19.81 -26.76 -20.67
C ASP A 61 -20.84 -25.75 -20.13
N PRO A 62 -20.57 -24.43 -20.21
CA PRO A 62 -21.49 -23.43 -19.71
C PRO A 62 -22.83 -23.40 -20.47
N ALA A 63 -22.90 -23.96 -21.69
CA ALA A 63 -24.15 -24.04 -22.45
C ALA A 63 -25.11 -25.12 -21.93
N ALA A 64 -24.63 -26.04 -21.09
CA ALA A 64 -25.46 -27.10 -20.52
C ALA A 64 -26.16 -26.59 -19.25
N GLU A 65 -27.46 -26.31 -19.36
CA GLU A 65 -28.29 -25.81 -18.25
C GLU A 65 -28.18 -26.71 -17.00
N GLY A 66 -27.89 -26.10 -15.86
CA GLY A 66 -27.76 -26.78 -14.57
C GLY A 66 -26.51 -27.66 -14.43
N ALA A 67 -25.59 -27.67 -15.40
CA ALA A 67 -24.45 -28.58 -15.38
C ALA A 67 -23.46 -28.30 -14.23
N ALA A 68 -23.33 -27.05 -13.79
CA ALA A 68 -22.53 -26.72 -12.60
C ALA A 68 -23.12 -27.37 -11.33
N LEU A 69 -24.42 -27.19 -11.07
CA LEU A 69 -25.11 -27.81 -9.92
C LEU A 69 -25.09 -29.34 -10.00
N LYS A 70 -25.26 -29.90 -11.20
CA LYS A 70 -25.13 -31.33 -11.42
C LYS A 70 -23.72 -31.83 -11.08
N ALA A 71 -22.66 -31.10 -11.46
CA ALA A 71 -21.29 -31.47 -11.08
C ALA A 71 -21.08 -31.42 -9.55
N VAL A 72 -21.71 -30.47 -8.85
CA VAL A 72 -21.71 -30.40 -7.37
C VAL A 72 -22.39 -31.63 -6.77
N GLU A 73 -23.57 -32.00 -7.28
CA GLU A 73 -24.35 -33.17 -6.82
C GLU A 73 -23.63 -34.49 -7.13
N ASP A 74 -23.14 -34.67 -8.36
CA ASP A 74 -22.42 -35.88 -8.80
C ASP A 74 -21.14 -36.10 -7.98
N ALA A 75 -20.44 -35.02 -7.61
CA ALA A 75 -19.28 -35.06 -6.72
C ALA A 75 -19.64 -35.16 -5.23
N ARG A 76 -20.92 -34.98 -4.87
CA ARG A 76 -21.40 -34.83 -3.49
C ARG A 76 -20.55 -33.85 -2.68
N ALA A 77 -20.13 -32.74 -3.31
CA ALA A 77 -19.26 -31.76 -2.68
C ALA A 77 -19.94 -31.15 -1.43
N GLY A 78 -19.14 -30.66 -0.48
CA GLY A 78 -19.63 -29.86 0.65
C GLY A 78 -19.41 -28.37 0.47
N LEU A 79 -18.39 -27.99 -0.31
CA LEU A 79 -18.12 -26.63 -0.75
C LEU A 79 -17.80 -26.66 -2.25
N ALA A 80 -18.41 -25.77 -3.03
CA ALA A 80 -18.10 -25.62 -4.45
C ALA A 80 -17.87 -24.15 -4.79
N LEU A 81 -16.86 -23.87 -5.62
CA LEU A 81 -16.60 -22.55 -6.21
C LEU A 81 -16.88 -22.61 -7.71
N VAL A 82 -17.77 -21.76 -8.20
CA VAL A 82 -18.08 -21.62 -9.63
C VAL A 82 -17.47 -20.33 -10.16
N LEU A 83 -16.52 -20.47 -11.09
CA LEU A 83 -15.89 -19.35 -11.80
C LEU A 83 -16.75 -18.93 -13.00
N GLU A 84 -16.79 -17.64 -13.30
CA GLU A 84 -17.61 -17.06 -14.38
C GLU A 84 -19.08 -17.51 -14.32
N ALA A 85 -19.68 -17.44 -13.13
CA ALA A 85 -21.03 -17.92 -12.84
C ALA A 85 -22.12 -17.34 -13.76
N GLN A 86 -21.92 -16.13 -14.30
CA GLN A 86 -22.79 -15.52 -15.30
C GLN A 86 -22.97 -16.35 -16.57
N ARG A 87 -22.03 -17.27 -16.84
CA ARG A 87 -22.08 -18.18 -18.00
C ARG A 87 -22.86 -19.47 -17.71
N PHE A 88 -22.99 -19.86 -16.43
CA PHE A 88 -23.66 -21.09 -16.01
C PHE A 88 -25.11 -20.87 -15.57
N ASP A 89 -25.40 -19.71 -14.97
CA ASP A 89 -26.72 -19.36 -14.43
C ASP A 89 -27.02 -17.88 -14.66
N ALA A 90 -27.29 -17.52 -15.92
CA ALA A 90 -27.63 -16.16 -16.32
C ALA A 90 -28.96 -15.66 -15.71
N ALA A 91 -29.81 -16.55 -15.17
CA ALA A 91 -31.01 -16.16 -14.45
C ALA A 91 -30.69 -15.60 -13.05
N ARG A 92 -29.60 -16.07 -12.45
CA ARG A 92 -29.08 -15.60 -11.15
C ARG A 92 -28.13 -14.41 -11.30
N ILE A 93 -27.16 -14.53 -12.19
CA ILE A 93 -26.13 -13.50 -12.43
C ILE A 93 -26.16 -13.16 -13.91
N ASP A 94 -26.98 -12.19 -14.28
CA ASP A 94 -27.01 -11.71 -15.66
C ASP A 94 -25.87 -10.72 -15.97
N GLU A 95 -25.55 -10.56 -17.25
CA GLU A 95 -24.52 -9.62 -17.70
C GLU A 95 -24.83 -8.16 -17.34
N ALA A 96 -26.11 -7.78 -17.22
CA ALA A 96 -26.50 -6.41 -16.91
C ALA A 96 -26.14 -6.06 -15.45
N ARG A 97 -26.36 -7.00 -14.52
CA ARG A 97 -25.93 -6.92 -13.13
C ARG A 97 -24.42 -6.78 -13.04
N VAL A 98 -23.67 -7.68 -13.69
CA VAL A 98 -22.19 -7.63 -13.67
C VAL A 98 -21.67 -6.31 -14.25
N ARG A 99 -22.21 -5.85 -15.39
CA ARG A 99 -21.84 -4.54 -15.98
C ARG A 99 -22.18 -3.36 -15.07
N ALA A 100 -23.25 -3.45 -14.28
CA ALA A 100 -23.65 -2.37 -13.37
C ALA A 100 -22.67 -2.17 -12.21
N LEU A 101 -21.85 -3.18 -11.89
CA LEU A 101 -20.79 -3.09 -10.87
C LEU A 101 -19.52 -2.39 -11.39
N GLY A 102 -19.45 -2.10 -12.69
CA GLY A 102 -18.29 -1.50 -13.34
C GLY A 102 -17.16 -2.51 -13.60
N GLU A 103 -16.07 -2.03 -14.18
CA GLU A 103 -14.93 -2.85 -14.61
C GLU A 103 -14.25 -3.63 -13.46
N TRP A 104 -14.30 -3.07 -12.25
CA TRP A 104 -13.58 -3.59 -11.09
C TRP A 104 -14.48 -4.29 -10.08
N GLY A 105 -15.80 -4.15 -10.23
CA GLY A 105 -16.77 -4.78 -9.35
C GLY A 105 -17.00 -6.23 -9.73
N PHE A 106 -17.43 -7.03 -8.74
CA PHE A 106 -17.67 -8.46 -8.91
C PHE A 106 -18.85 -8.94 -8.07
N VAL A 107 -19.38 -10.10 -8.43
CA VAL A 107 -20.38 -10.83 -7.66
C VAL A 107 -19.68 -11.97 -6.91
N LEU A 108 -20.01 -12.13 -5.63
CA LEU A 108 -19.70 -13.28 -4.80
C LEU A 108 -20.91 -13.61 -3.94
N GLU A 109 -21.71 -14.57 -4.42
CA GLU A 109 -22.86 -15.12 -3.70
C GLU A 109 -22.57 -16.51 -3.18
N ALA A 110 -23.08 -16.83 -2.00
CA ALA A 110 -22.97 -18.16 -1.43
C ALA A 110 -24.35 -18.65 -1.01
N GLU A 111 -24.71 -19.87 -1.42
CA GLU A 111 -25.98 -20.50 -1.08
C GLU A 111 -25.81 -21.97 -0.71
N ASP A 112 -26.76 -22.53 0.03
CA ASP A 112 -26.79 -23.96 0.30
C ASP A 112 -27.72 -24.68 -0.68
N VAL A 113 -27.26 -25.78 -1.27
CA VAL A 113 -28.01 -26.58 -2.24
C VAL A 113 -27.97 -28.07 -1.90
N GLY A 114 -29.02 -28.80 -2.28
CA GLY A 114 -29.08 -30.26 -2.14
C GLY A 114 -29.50 -30.77 -0.77
N ASP A 115 -29.77 -32.08 -0.69
CA ASP A 115 -30.26 -32.79 0.50
C ASP A 115 -29.40 -34.02 0.86
N TRP A 116 -28.20 -34.15 0.27
CA TRP A 116 -27.28 -35.24 0.58
C TRP A 116 -26.47 -34.94 1.84
N GLN A 117 -26.01 -35.99 2.54
CA GLN A 117 -25.04 -35.80 3.63
C GLN A 117 -23.69 -35.37 3.06
N SER A 118 -23.22 -34.20 3.51
CA SER A 118 -22.00 -33.55 3.05
C SER A 118 -20.74 -34.17 3.68
N PRO A 119 -19.65 -34.36 2.93
CA PRO A 119 -18.36 -34.75 3.51
C PRO A 119 -17.74 -33.67 4.39
N LEU A 120 -18.23 -32.43 4.30
CA LEU A 120 -17.87 -31.33 5.19
C LEU A 120 -18.84 -31.16 6.37
N GLY A 121 -19.79 -32.08 6.55
CA GLY A 121 -20.82 -32.00 7.59
C GLY A 121 -22.07 -31.23 7.18
N GLY A 122 -23.19 -31.62 7.79
CA GLY A 122 -24.52 -31.09 7.46
C GLY A 122 -25.10 -31.66 6.15
N GLU A 123 -26.21 -31.08 5.71
CA GLU A 123 -26.90 -31.44 4.46
C GLU A 123 -26.50 -30.51 3.31
N GLY A 124 -26.29 -31.07 2.12
CA GLY A 124 -26.00 -30.37 0.88
C GLY A 124 -24.55 -29.87 0.71
N ALA A 125 -24.40 -28.92 -0.22
CA ALA A 125 -23.19 -28.14 -0.43
C ALA A 125 -23.46 -26.66 -0.16
N THR A 126 -22.42 -25.91 0.22
CA THR A 126 -22.39 -24.47 0.00
C THR A 126 -21.76 -24.19 -1.37
N VAL A 127 -22.51 -23.60 -2.31
CA VAL A 127 -22.02 -23.19 -3.63
C VAL A 127 -21.74 -21.71 -3.61
N VAL A 128 -20.51 -21.34 -4.00
CA VAL A 128 -20.05 -19.96 -4.13
C VAL A 128 -19.98 -19.60 -5.61
N TRP A 129 -20.82 -18.66 -6.01
CA TRP A 129 -20.93 -18.16 -7.37
C TRP A 129 -20.09 -16.89 -7.51
N THR A 130 -19.10 -16.90 -8.40
CA THR A 130 -18.21 -15.76 -8.66
C THR A 130 -18.34 -15.27 -10.08
N ALA A 131 -18.42 -13.95 -10.27
CA ALA A 131 -18.53 -13.32 -11.59
C ALA A 131 -17.94 -11.91 -11.60
N GLY A 132 -17.15 -11.58 -12.61
CA GLY A 132 -16.59 -10.25 -12.84
C GLY A 132 -16.89 -9.72 -14.26
N ALA A 133 -16.74 -8.41 -14.44
CA ALA A 133 -16.83 -7.74 -15.75
C ALA A 133 -15.49 -7.74 -16.51
N SER A 134 -14.41 -8.13 -15.83
CA SER A 134 -13.03 -8.11 -16.30
C SER A 134 -12.23 -9.23 -15.64
N THR A 135 -11.11 -9.59 -16.28
CA THR A 135 -10.12 -10.54 -15.79
C THR A 135 -9.71 -10.30 -14.33
N LEU A 136 -9.53 -9.04 -13.93
CA LEU A 136 -9.18 -8.69 -12.55
C LEU A 136 -10.36 -8.90 -11.59
N SER A 137 -11.56 -8.49 -11.97
CA SER A 137 -12.74 -8.66 -11.12
C SER A 137 -13.12 -10.13 -10.88
N ASP A 138 -12.92 -11.03 -11.86
CA ASP A 138 -13.07 -12.47 -11.66
C ASP A 138 -12.05 -13.00 -10.64
N GLN A 139 -10.79 -12.56 -10.73
CA GLN A 139 -9.75 -12.90 -9.75
C GLN A 139 -10.10 -12.38 -8.35
N TYR A 140 -10.58 -11.14 -8.23
CA TYR A 140 -10.95 -10.54 -6.95
C TYR A 140 -12.05 -11.32 -6.23
N ALA A 141 -13.05 -11.83 -6.96
CA ALA A 141 -14.12 -12.64 -6.40
C ALA A 141 -13.58 -13.92 -5.74
N VAL A 142 -12.62 -14.58 -6.38
CA VAL A 142 -11.96 -15.77 -5.84
C VAL A 142 -11.13 -15.42 -4.61
N TYR A 143 -10.29 -14.38 -4.69
CA TYR A 143 -9.46 -13.97 -3.54
C TYR A 143 -10.29 -13.44 -2.37
N GLU A 144 -11.48 -12.89 -2.61
CA GLU A 144 -12.44 -12.56 -1.57
C GLU A 144 -13.02 -13.79 -0.88
N LEU A 145 -13.36 -14.86 -1.63
CA LEU A 145 -13.74 -16.14 -1.00
C LEU A 145 -12.60 -16.67 -0.12
N LEU A 146 -11.36 -16.67 -0.63
CA LEU A 146 -10.21 -17.14 0.14
C LEU A 146 -10.00 -16.31 1.41
N ARG A 147 -10.19 -14.98 1.34
CA ARG A 147 -10.19 -14.10 2.52
C ARG A 147 -11.31 -14.44 3.50
N ARG A 148 -12.53 -14.73 3.03
CA ARG A 148 -13.65 -15.20 3.86
C ARG A 148 -13.32 -16.50 4.58
N LEU A 149 -12.55 -17.38 3.95
CA LEU A 149 -12.01 -18.61 4.53
C LEU A 149 -10.76 -18.39 5.38
N GLY A 150 -10.36 -17.14 5.62
CA GLY A 150 -9.30 -16.78 6.56
C GLY A 150 -7.91 -16.60 5.98
N ALA A 151 -7.72 -16.79 4.66
CA ALA A 151 -6.44 -16.48 4.02
C ALA A 151 -6.10 -14.99 4.13
N ARG A 152 -4.83 -14.65 4.34
CA ARG A 152 -4.35 -13.27 4.43
C ARG A 152 -3.09 -13.11 3.59
N PHE A 153 -3.17 -12.22 2.62
CA PHE A 153 -2.13 -11.95 1.62
C PHE A 153 -1.26 -10.79 2.09
N TYR A 154 -0.57 -10.95 3.22
CA TYR A 154 0.18 -9.87 3.86
C TYR A 154 1.39 -9.43 3.06
N HIS A 155 2.19 -10.39 2.58
CA HIS A 155 3.45 -10.13 1.90
C HIS A 155 3.58 -11.01 0.63
N PRO A 156 4.26 -10.57 -0.44
CA PRO A 156 4.46 -11.36 -1.66
C PRO A 156 5.15 -12.71 -1.43
N GLU A 157 6.07 -12.76 -0.48
CA GLU A 157 6.84 -13.98 -0.14
C GLU A 157 6.20 -14.78 1.01
N GLN A 158 5.28 -14.20 1.77
CA GLN A 158 4.73 -14.82 2.97
C GLN A 158 3.27 -14.47 3.16
N GLU A 159 2.44 -15.50 3.15
CA GLU A 159 0.99 -15.40 3.33
C GLU A 159 0.56 -16.26 4.51
N TYR A 160 -0.57 -15.92 5.12
CA TYR A 160 -1.19 -16.76 6.13
C TYR A 160 -2.35 -17.53 5.51
N ILE A 161 -2.28 -18.86 5.57
CA ILE A 161 -3.29 -19.78 5.04
C ILE A 161 -3.73 -20.70 6.18
N PRO A 162 -4.88 -20.46 6.83
CA PRO A 162 -5.33 -21.28 7.96
C PRO A 162 -5.86 -22.63 7.48
N VAL A 163 -5.63 -23.68 8.25
CA VAL A 163 -6.31 -24.98 8.05
C VAL A 163 -7.54 -25.03 8.93
N HIS A 164 -8.71 -25.19 8.33
CA HIS A 164 -10.00 -25.21 9.03
C HIS A 164 -10.55 -26.62 9.20
N ALA A 165 -11.39 -26.81 10.23
CA ALA A 165 -12.19 -28.01 10.31
C ALA A 165 -13.22 -28.03 9.15
N PRO A 166 -13.51 -29.20 8.56
CA PRO A 166 -14.44 -29.32 7.44
C PRO A 166 -15.79 -28.60 7.67
N GLU A 167 -16.35 -28.74 8.87
CA GLU A 167 -17.63 -28.16 9.29
C GLU A 167 -17.66 -26.63 9.31
N ASP A 168 -16.50 -25.97 9.43
CA ASP A 168 -16.40 -24.51 9.50
C ASP A 168 -16.47 -23.86 8.11
N LEU A 169 -15.99 -24.57 7.07
CA LEU A 169 -15.77 -24.02 5.73
C LEU A 169 -17.05 -23.41 5.13
N ARG A 170 -18.18 -24.10 5.31
CA ARG A 170 -19.49 -23.67 4.79
C ARG A 170 -19.96 -22.36 5.43
N ALA A 171 -19.81 -22.24 6.75
CA ALA A 171 -20.18 -21.03 7.48
C ALA A 171 -19.26 -19.86 7.10
N LEU A 172 -17.95 -20.12 7.00
CA LEU A 172 -16.95 -19.13 6.62
C LEU A 172 -17.15 -18.62 5.18
N ALA A 173 -17.50 -19.48 4.21
CA ALA A 173 -17.76 -19.04 2.83
C ALA A 173 -18.89 -18.01 2.72
N LYS A 174 -19.85 -18.02 3.65
CA LYS A 174 -21.01 -17.10 3.70
C LYS A 174 -20.77 -15.85 4.54
N ARG A 175 -19.62 -15.74 5.22
CA ARG A 175 -19.30 -14.64 6.14
C ARG A 175 -19.15 -13.30 5.40
N PRO A 176 -19.71 -12.19 5.92
CA PRO A 176 -19.36 -10.86 5.46
C PRO A 176 -17.93 -10.48 5.90
N THR A 177 -17.23 -9.69 5.11
CA THR A 177 -15.89 -9.18 5.42
C THR A 177 -15.90 -7.67 5.63
N ALA A 178 -14.78 -7.12 6.08
CA ALA A 178 -14.62 -5.67 6.18
C ALA A 178 -14.78 -4.95 4.82
N LEU A 179 -14.70 -5.66 3.70
CA LEU A 179 -14.85 -5.10 2.36
C LEU A 179 -16.30 -4.98 1.90
N HIS A 180 -17.21 -5.72 2.56
CA HIS A 180 -18.63 -5.69 2.25
C HIS A 180 -19.47 -6.05 3.48
N PRO A 181 -19.61 -5.13 4.45
CA PRO A 181 -20.30 -5.40 5.71
C PRO A 181 -21.81 -5.63 5.54
N GLY A 182 -22.39 -5.21 4.42
CA GLY A 182 -23.84 -5.32 4.13
C GLY A 182 -24.33 -6.73 3.82
N GLY A 183 -23.44 -7.71 3.63
CA GLY A 183 -23.83 -9.13 3.47
C GLY A 183 -24.50 -9.50 2.14
N GLY A 184 -24.61 -8.56 1.20
CA GLY A 184 -25.00 -8.85 -0.19
C GLY A 184 -23.88 -9.50 -1.02
N GLY A 185 -24.23 -9.93 -2.23
CA GLY A 185 -23.31 -10.57 -3.17
C GLY A 185 -22.58 -9.62 -4.11
N ASP A 186 -22.94 -8.34 -4.17
CA ASP A 186 -22.36 -7.38 -5.12
C ASP A 186 -21.25 -6.56 -4.45
N TYR A 187 -20.06 -6.55 -5.07
CA TYR A 187 -18.87 -5.91 -4.54
C TYR A 187 -18.43 -4.81 -5.52
N THR A 188 -18.34 -3.56 -5.03
CA THR A 188 -17.84 -2.41 -5.79
C THR A 188 -16.79 -1.66 -4.98
N PRO A 189 -15.63 -1.29 -5.54
CA PRO A 189 -14.61 -0.55 -4.82
C PRO A 189 -14.96 0.94 -4.68
N ASP A 190 -14.49 1.58 -3.61
CA ASP A 190 -14.60 3.03 -3.43
C ASP A 190 -13.64 3.84 -4.34
N PHE A 191 -12.50 3.27 -4.70
CA PHE A 191 -11.53 3.86 -5.61
C PHE A 191 -11.46 3.07 -6.90
N ASP A 192 -11.56 3.71 -8.05
CA ASP A 192 -11.46 3.05 -9.36
C ASP A 192 -10.05 2.57 -9.65
N GLN A 193 -9.03 3.34 -9.26
CA GLN A 193 -7.62 2.99 -9.44
C GLN A 193 -6.93 2.79 -8.10
N ARG A 194 -6.36 1.59 -7.91
CA ARG A 194 -5.77 1.09 -6.67
C ARG A 194 -4.43 0.46 -7.01
N SER A 195 -3.34 1.00 -6.48
CA SER A 195 -2.01 0.58 -6.93
C SER A 195 -0.93 0.75 -5.89
N TRP A 196 0.12 -0.06 -6.01
CA TRP A 196 1.38 0.10 -5.29
C TRP A 196 2.47 0.54 -6.27
N SER A 197 3.27 1.51 -5.86
CA SER A 197 4.50 1.91 -6.55
C SER A 197 5.67 1.59 -5.65
N PHE A 198 6.48 0.62 -6.05
CA PHE A 198 7.70 0.32 -5.34
C PHE A 198 8.80 1.28 -5.77
N HIS A 199 9.45 1.93 -4.81
CA HIS A 199 10.47 2.94 -5.04
C HIS A 199 11.79 2.29 -5.46
N GLY A 200 11.83 1.78 -6.69
CA GLY A 200 12.99 1.10 -7.27
C GLY A 200 14.20 2.00 -7.51
N SER A 201 14.26 3.20 -6.92
CA SER A 201 15.47 4.05 -6.90
C SER A 201 16.37 3.75 -5.70
N HIS A 202 15.90 2.97 -4.73
CA HIS A 202 16.61 2.60 -3.51
C HIS A 202 16.93 1.11 -3.49
N PRO A 203 17.93 0.68 -2.69
CA PRO A 203 18.24 -0.74 -2.51
C PRO A 203 17.11 -1.39 -1.70
N LEU A 204 16.10 -1.86 -2.43
CA LEU A 204 14.96 -2.61 -1.90
C LEU A 204 15.15 -4.09 -2.18
N GLU A 205 14.54 -4.94 -1.37
CA GLU A 205 14.51 -6.40 -1.51
C GLU A 205 13.95 -6.88 -2.86
N ILE A 206 13.22 -6.02 -3.58
CA ILE A 206 12.63 -6.28 -4.89
C ILE A 206 13.25 -5.45 -6.04
N LEU A 207 14.33 -4.71 -5.81
CA LEU A 207 14.90 -3.80 -6.81
C LEU A 207 15.30 -4.53 -8.11
N GLU A 208 16.09 -5.59 -7.98
CA GLU A 208 16.57 -6.40 -9.12
C GLU A 208 15.40 -7.10 -9.82
N THR A 209 14.37 -7.50 -9.06
CA THR A 209 13.13 -8.07 -9.59
C THR A 209 12.37 -7.17 -10.55
N PHE A 210 12.54 -5.85 -10.47
CA PHE A 210 11.90 -4.93 -11.41
C PHE A 210 12.89 -4.27 -12.38
N SER A 211 14.18 -4.60 -12.32
CA SER A 211 15.21 -3.94 -13.13
C SER A 211 16.13 -4.87 -13.92
N ASP A 212 16.30 -6.12 -13.54
CA ASP A 212 17.30 -7.01 -14.14
C ASP A 212 16.66 -8.25 -14.76
N GLY A 213 16.71 -8.37 -16.08
CA GLY A 213 16.22 -9.54 -16.82
C GLY A 213 17.05 -10.82 -16.61
N ASP A 214 18.18 -10.73 -15.90
CA ASP A 214 18.97 -11.90 -15.49
C ASP A 214 18.63 -12.37 -14.05
N PHE A 215 17.90 -11.56 -13.30
CA PHE A 215 17.35 -11.95 -12.00
C PHE A 215 16.14 -12.90 -12.21
N PRO A 216 15.83 -13.82 -11.29
CA PRO A 216 14.64 -14.66 -11.42
C PRO A 216 13.33 -13.86 -11.58
N PHE A 217 12.41 -14.34 -12.42
CA PHE A 217 11.14 -13.65 -12.71
C PHE A 217 10.03 -13.99 -11.71
N ASP A 218 10.16 -15.10 -10.99
CA ASP A 218 9.16 -15.62 -10.05
C ASP A 218 8.83 -14.65 -8.92
N GLN A 219 9.81 -13.86 -8.46
CA GLN A 219 9.55 -12.81 -7.47
C GLN A 219 8.66 -11.69 -8.04
N ALA A 220 8.82 -11.32 -9.32
CA ALA A 220 7.95 -10.33 -9.96
C ALA A 220 6.52 -10.86 -10.10
N GLU A 221 6.37 -12.15 -10.44
CA GLU A 221 5.07 -12.82 -10.47
C GLU A 221 4.39 -12.77 -9.10
N ARG A 222 5.12 -13.11 -8.01
CA ARG A 222 4.58 -13.08 -6.65
C ARG A 222 4.15 -11.67 -6.21
N VAL A 223 4.95 -10.64 -6.50
CA VAL A 223 4.61 -9.25 -6.15
C VAL A 223 3.36 -8.80 -6.90
N ASN A 224 3.26 -9.06 -8.21
CA ASN A 224 2.09 -8.67 -8.99
C ASN A 224 0.84 -9.49 -8.60
N ASP A 225 0.99 -10.76 -8.24
CA ASP A 225 -0.10 -11.56 -7.70
C ASP A 225 -0.57 -11.05 -6.34
N TRP A 226 0.36 -10.63 -5.49
CA TRP A 226 0.04 -9.99 -4.22
C TRP A 226 -0.77 -8.70 -4.42
N ILE A 227 -0.45 -7.89 -5.44
CA ILE A 227 -1.26 -6.73 -5.81
C ILE A 227 -2.70 -7.17 -6.17
N VAL A 228 -2.88 -8.20 -7.01
CA VAL A 228 -4.21 -8.70 -7.39
C VAL A 228 -4.97 -9.28 -6.21
N LYS A 229 -4.31 -10.07 -5.36
CA LYS A 229 -4.87 -10.65 -4.12
C LYS A 229 -5.35 -9.58 -3.15
N ASN A 230 -4.70 -8.42 -3.14
CA ASN A 230 -5.10 -7.24 -2.39
C ASN A 230 -5.96 -6.25 -3.21
N ARG A 231 -6.54 -6.72 -4.32
CA ARG A 231 -7.50 -6.02 -5.19
C ARG A 231 -6.96 -4.74 -5.83
N GLY A 232 -5.64 -4.60 -5.94
CA GLY A 232 -5.01 -3.58 -6.76
C GLY A 232 -5.15 -3.92 -8.24
N ASN A 233 -5.36 -2.90 -9.04
CA ASN A 233 -5.48 -3.02 -10.49
C ASN A 233 -4.33 -2.36 -11.24
N ARG A 234 -3.28 -1.92 -10.57
CA ARG A 234 -2.10 -1.34 -11.23
C ARG A 234 -0.84 -1.63 -10.41
N ALA A 235 0.22 -1.97 -11.12
CA ALA A 235 1.59 -1.96 -10.61
C ALA A 235 2.32 -0.76 -11.22
N LYS A 236 3.02 0.02 -10.38
CA LYS A 236 3.92 1.11 -10.83
C LYS A 236 5.31 0.88 -10.23
N GLY A 237 6.30 1.50 -10.86
CA GLY A 237 7.70 1.39 -10.45
C GLY A 237 8.44 0.34 -11.28
N LEU A 238 9.24 0.82 -12.24
CA LEU A 238 10.31 0.01 -12.78
C LEU A 238 11.49 0.13 -11.83
N GLY A 239 12.17 -0.98 -11.59
CA GLY A 239 13.41 -0.94 -10.85
C GLY A 239 14.42 -0.10 -11.62
N ARG A 240 15.14 0.77 -10.91
CA ARG A 240 16.24 1.57 -11.47
C ARG A 240 17.59 1.01 -11.04
N GLY A 241 17.68 -0.31 -10.96
CA GLY A 241 18.89 -1.05 -10.61
C GLY A 241 20.03 -0.86 -11.62
N VAL A 242 21.17 -1.46 -11.30
CA VAL A 242 22.44 -1.27 -12.05
C VAL A 242 22.59 -2.18 -13.29
N ALA A 243 21.53 -2.92 -13.65
CA ALA A 243 21.56 -3.86 -14.78
C ALA A 243 21.83 -3.16 -16.13
N PRO A 244 22.47 -3.82 -17.12
CA PRO A 244 22.61 -3.28 -18.47
C PRO A 244 21.27 -2.99 -19.15
N GLN A 245 21.22 -2.04 -20.09
CA GLN A 245 19.98 -1.66 -20.78
C GLN A 245 19.28 -2.85 -21.46
N GLU A 246 20.03 -3.74 -22.11
CA GLU A 246 19.46 -4.94 -22.75
C GLU A 246 18.74 -5.84 -21.72
N SER A 247 19.29 -5.98 -20.51
CA SER A 247 18.68 -6.76 -19.44
C SER A 247 17.40 -6.08 -18.94
N ARG A 248 17.44 -4.75 -18.76
CA ARG A 248 16.26 -3.93 -18.42
C ARG A 248 15.14 -4.06 -19.46
N ASP A 249 15.48 -4.03 -20.75
CA ASP A 249 14.52 -4.15 -21.84
C ASP A 249 13.85 -5.54 -21.83
N ARG A 250 14.60 -6.61 -21.55
CA ARG A 250 14.03 -7.96 -21.36
C ARG A 250 13.07 -7.99 -20.17
N ARG A 251 13.49 -7.49 -18.99
CA ARG A 251 12.63 -7.43 -17.80
C ARG A 251 11.35 -6.63 -18.06
N GLN A 252 11.46 -5.50 -18.76
CA GLN A 252 10.31 -4.69 -19.13
C GLN A 252 9.33 -5.47 -20.01
N ALA A 253 9.81 -6.24 -20.98
CA ALA A 253 8.96 -7.06 -21.83
C ALA A 253 8.23 -8.15 -21.03
N GLU A 254 8.95 -8.85 -20.13
CA GLU A 254 8.37 -9.88 -19.26
C GLU A 254 7.30 -9.30 -18.32
N LEU A 255 7.57 -8.14 -17.71
CA LEU A 255 6.58 -7.42 -16.89
C LEU A 255 5.37 -6.99 -17.70
N SER A 256 5.55 -6.48 -18.92
CA SER A 256 4.44 -6.11 -19.81
C SER A 256 3.57 -7.32 -20.16
N GLU A 257 4.17 -8.48 -20.45
CA GLU A 257 3.44 -9.73 -20.71
C GLU A 257 2.65 -10.18 -19.46
N LEU A 258 3.27 -10.14 -18.28
CA LEU A 258 2.63 -10.49 -17.01
C LEU A 258 1.47 -9.53 -16.67
N HIS A 259 1.67 -8.22 -16.83
CA HIS A 259 0.64 -7.22 -16.60
C HIS A 259 -0.55 -7.41 -17.54
N ALA A 260 -0.31 -7.70 -18.81
CA ALA A 260 -1.37 -8.03 -19.77
C ALA A 260 -2.13 -9.30 -19.37
N LEU A 261 -1.41 -10.36 -18.97
CA LEU A 261 -2.01 -11.61 -18.48
C LEU A 261 -2.89 -11.39 -17.24
N LEU A 262 -2.44 -10.56 -16.30
CA LEU A 262 -3.16 -10.23 -15.08
C LEU A 262 -4.35 -9.30 -15.31
N GLY A 263 -4.39 -8.59 -16.44
CA GLY A 263 -5.41 -7.59 -16.75
C GLY A 263 -5.09 -6.19 -16.19
N PHE A 264 -3.84 -5.89 -15.84
CA PHE A 264 -3.46 -4.54 -15.45
C PHE A 264 -3.54 -3.57 -16.64
N PRO A 265 -4.22 -2.43 -16.50
CA PRO A 265 -4.33 -1.46 -17.56
C PRO A 265 -3.01 -0.72 -17.73
N SER A 266 -2.60 -0.55 -18.98
CA SER A 266 -1.34 0.12 -19.30
C SER A 266 -1.41 1.63 -19.08
N GLY A 267 -0.26 2.22 -18.78
CA GLY A 267 -0.10 3.66 -18.66
C GLY A 267 1.27 4.06 -19.18
N VAL A 268 1.37 5.25 -19.77
CA VAL A 268 2.62 5.83 -20.21
C VAL A 268 2.78 7.22 -19.65
N GLY A 269 3.91 7.87 -19.88
CA GLY A 269 4.10 9.24 -19.42
C GLY A 269 5.37 9.89 -19.93
N ILE A 270 5.59 11.09 -19.42
CA ILE A 270 6.72 11.95 -19.73
C ILE A 270 7.34 12.46 -18.43
N THR A 271 8.66 12.61 -18.45
CA THR A 271 9.41 13.36 -17.46
C THR A 271 9.96 14.61 -18.13
N LEU A 272 9.49 15.79 -17.72
CA LEU A 272 9.88 17.05 -18.35
C LEU A 272 11.35 17.41 -18.03
N HIS A 273 11.68 17.51 -16.73
CA HIS A 273 12.99 17.96 -16.25
C HIS A 273 13.69 17.05 -15.25
N ASN A 274 12.98 16.09 -14.65
CA ASN A 274 13.58 15.29 -13.58
C ASN A 274 14.77 14.50 -14.12
N GLN A 275 15.95 14.76 -13.56
CA GLN A 275 17.19 14.05 -13.81
C GLN A 275 17.66 13.25 -12.59
N GLN A 276 16.94 13.36 -11.46
CA GLN A 276 17.27 12.60 -10.27
C GLN A 276 16.94 11.12 -10.43
N GLN A 277 17.68 10.32 -9.66
CA GLN A 277 17.42 8.91 -9.49
C GLN A 277 17.41 8.14 -10.83
N GLY A 278 18.14 8.61 -11.85
CA GLY A 278 18.18 7.96 -13.17
C GLY A 278 16.99 8.22 -14.07
N ALA A 279 16.17 9.24 -13.80
CA ALA A 279 15.14 9.70 -14.73
C ALA A 279 15.77 10.42 -15.94
N SER A 280 15.13 10.31 -17.11
CA SER A 280 15.55 10.99 -18.33
C SER A 280 14.61 12.14 -18.64
N ALA A 281 15.12 13.37 -18.53
CA ALA A 281 14.41 14.58 -18.94
C ALA A 281 14.20 14.59 -20.46
N VAL A 282 12.99 14.93 -20.90
CA VAL A 282 12.67 15.12 -22.33
C VAL A 282 13.11 16.49 -22.81
N VAL A 283 13.08 17.50 -21.96
CA VAL A 283 13.48 18.86 -22.34
C VAL A 283 15.00 18.96 -22.29
N ASP A 284 15.61 19.04 -23.46
CA ASP A 284 17.02 19.35 -23.63
C ASP A 284 17.18 20.86 -23.96
N PRO A 285 17.69 21.68 -23.03
CA PRO A 285 17.90 23.11 -23.25
C PRO A 285 19.00 23.40 -24.28
N ASP A 286 19.90 22.45 -24.56
CA ASP A 286 20.99 22.62 -25.53
C ASP A 286 20.57 22.23 -26.95
N SER A 287 19.39 21.63 -27.12
CA SER A 287 18.83 21.26 -28.42
C SER A 287 18.40 22.49 -29.23
N GLY A 288 18.68 22.48 -30.54
CA GLY A 288 18.17 23.48 -31.47
C GLY A 288 16.68 23.34 -31.82
N VAL A 289 16.03 22.29 -31.32
CA VAL A 289 14.60 22.03 -31.49
C VAL A 289 13.81 22.82 -30.43
N PRO A 290 12.77 23.59 -30.79
CA PRO A 290 11.95 24.29 -29.81
C PRO A 290 11.38 23.34 -28.74
N VAL A 291 11.38 23.76 -27.46
CA VAL A 291 10.94 22.92 -26.32
C VAL A 291 9.53 22.34 -26.52
N GLN A 292 8.59 23.14 -27.03
CA GLN A 292 7.23 22.66 -27.36
C GLN A 292 7.27 21.49 -28.34
N GLN A 293 8.09 21.60 -29.39
CA GLN A 293 8.24 20.54 -30.41
C GLN A 293 8.87 19.29 -29.78
N GLN A 294 9.88 19.42 -28.92
CA GLN A 294 10.48 18.27 -28.21
C GLN A 294 9.44 17.51 -27.39
N ILE A 295 8.60 18.23 -26.63
CA ILE A 295 7.55 17.64 -25.80
C ILE A 295 6.47 16.97 -26.66
N GLU A 296 5.95 17.67 -27.67
CA GLU A 296 4.86 17.16 -28.51
C GLU A 296 5.29 15.94 -29.35
N ASP A 297 6.51 15.94 -29.87
CA ASP A 297 7.07 14.80 -30.61
C ASP A 297 7.22 13.58 -29.69
N TYR A 298 7.71 13.77 -28.47
CA TYR A 298 7.84 12.69 -27.48
C TYR A 298 6.47 12.11 -27.08
N VAL A 299 5.49 12.97 -26.79
CA VAL A 299 4.12 12.53 -26.46
C VAL A 299 3.53 11.72 -27.63
N THR A 300 3.71 12.19 -28.85
CA THR A 300 3.25 11.52 -30.07
C THR A 300 3.89 10.14 -30.20
N GLN A 301 5.20 10.04 -30.03
CA GLN A 301 5.92 8.77 -30.07
C GLN A 301 5.42 7.81 -29.00
N ARG A 302 5.35 8.24 -27.73
CA ARG A 302 4.97 7.37 -26.60
C ARG A 302 3.55 6.82 -26.70
N LEU A 303 2.59 7.64 -27.13
CA LEU A 303 1.22 7.16 -27.32
C LEU A 303 1.08 6.25 -28.54
N ALA A 304 1.91 6.42 -29.58
CA ALA A 304 1.95 5.48 -30.70
C ALA A 304 2.55 4.12 -30.31
N GLU A 305 3.55 4.11 -29.43
CA GLU A 305 4.17 2.90 -28.89
C GLU A 305 3.28 2.17 -27.85
N SER A 306 2.24 2.82 -27.33
CA SER A 306 1.34 2.26 -26.32
C SER A 306 -0.13 2.59 -26.62
N PRO A 307 -0.69 2.00 -27.69
CA PRO A 307 -2.06 2.29 -28.14
C PRO A 307 -3.11 1.91 -27.09
N ASP A 308 -2.81 0.97 -26.19
CA ASP A 308 -3.75 0.50 -25.16
C ASP A 308 -3.62 1.26 -23.83
N ALA A 309 -2.85 2.35 -23.79
CA ALA A 309 -2.72 3.18 -22.60
C ALA A 309 -4.06 3.82 -22.23
N ILE A 310 -4.44 3.72 -20.96
CA ILE A 310 -5.62 4.40 -20.40
C ILE A 310 -5.28 5.72 -19.71
N SER A 311 -3.98 5.99 -19.51
CA SER A 311 -3.52 7.23 -18.90
C SER A 311 -2.16 7.68 -19.42
N PHE A 312 -1.92 8.99 -19.32
CA PHE A 312 -0.66 9.66 -19.62
C PHE A 312 -0.19 10.48 -18.40
N GLY A 313 0.87 10.02 -17.74
CA GLY A 313 1.48 10.69 -16.58
C GLY A 313 2.47 11.78 -16.99
N ILE A 314 2.46 12.91 -16.28
CA ILE A 314 3.39 14.02 -16.43
C ILE A 314 4.11 14.22 -15.11
N HIS A 315 5.42 13.97 -15.11
CA HIS A 315 6.31 14.30 -14.01
C HIS A 315 7.11 15.56 -14.35
N PHE A 316 7.20 16.50 -13.42
CA PHE A 316 7.91 17.77 -13.59
C PHE A 316 8.79 18.07 -12.38
N GLY A 317 9.55 19.17 -12.46
CA GLY A 317 10.57 19.51 -11.46
C GLY A 317 11.91 18.81 -11.75
N PRO A 318 13.03 19.54 -11.71
CA PRO A 318 14.35 18.92 -11.85
C PRO A 318 14.74 18.08 -10.64
N THR A 319 14.42 18.56 -9.42
CA THR A 319 14.64 17.87 -8.15
C THR A 319 13.60 18.28 -7.09
N GLU A 320 13.52 17.60 -5.94
CA GLU A 320 12.71 18.07 -4.81
C GLU A 320 13.19 19.40 -4.20
N VAL A 321 14.41 19.85 -4.56
CA VAL A 321 15.08 21.02 -3.97
C VAL A 321 15.42 22.13 -4.98
N THR A 322 15.06 21.95 -6.26
CA THR A 322 15.37 22.90 -7.34
C THR A 322 14.18 23.06 -8.26
N THR A 323 14.05 24.23 -8.88
CA THR A 323 12.91 24.56 -9.75
C THR A 323 13.35 25.01 -11.13
N THR A 324 12.42 24.99 -12.08
CA THR A 324 12.46 25.76 -13.33
C THR A 324 11.54 26.98 -13.21
N PRO A 325 11.59 27.96 -14.13
CA PRO A 325 10.62 29.06 -14.16
C PRO A 325 9.18 28.52 -14.12
N ASP A 326 8.36 29.04 -13.21
CA ASP A 326 7.04 28.49 -12.87
C ASP A 326 6.04 28.61 -14.02
N GLU A 327 5.99 29.77 -14.68
CA GLU A 327 5.12 29.99 -15.86
C GLU A 327 5.49 29.05 -17.02
N GLU A 328 6.79 28.87 -17.28
CA GLU A 328 7.27 27.93 -18.30
C GLU A 328 6.90 26.49 -17.94
N THR A 329 7.03 26.12 -16.67
CA THR A 329 6.67 24.77 -16.18
C THR A 329 5.18 24.48 -16.41
N VAL A 330 4.29 25.40 -16.04
CA VAL A 330 2.85 25.27 -16.30
C VAL A 330 2.57 25.19 -17.80
N GLN A 331 3.29 25.97 -18.61
CA GLN A 331 3.16 25.91 -20.07
C GLN A 331 3.59 24.54 -20.63
N TRP A 332 4.67 23.95 -20.14
CA TRP A 332 5.16 22.64 -20.57
C TRP A 332 4.21 21.50 -20.18
N ILE A 333 3.68 21.54 -18.96
CA ILE A 333 2.62 20.61 -18.52
C ILE A 333 1.41 20.70 -19.47
N ASN A 334 1.00 21.93 -19.83
CA ASN A 334 -0.11 22.17 -20.74
C ASN A 334 0.18 21.68 -22.16
N TRP A 335 1.38 21.86 -22.70
CA TRP A 335 1.76 21.31 -24.01
C TRP A 335 1.67 19.79 -24.03
N ALA A 336 2.27 19.13 -23.04
CA ALA A 336 2.26 17.66 -22.94
C ALA A 336 0.84 17.11 -22.83
N GLY A 337 0.05 17.62 -21.87
CA GLY A 337 -1.29 17.11 -21.61
C GLY A 337 -2.29 17.43 -22.72
N ARG A 338 -2.21 18.60 -23.35
CA ARG A 338 -3.09 18.93 -24.48
C ARG A 338 -2.77 18.08 -25.70
N LYS A 339 -1.48 17.82 -25.97
CA LYS A 339 -1.10 16.93 -27.07
C LYS A 339 -1.58 15.50 -26.82
N ALA A 340 -1.49 15.01 -25.58
CA ALA A 340 -2.02 13.71 -25.20
C ALA A 340 -3.53 13.63 -25.46
N LEU A 341 -4.32 14.62 -25.01
CA LEU A 341 -5.77 14.65 -25.23
C LEU A 341 -6.18 14.91 -26.70
N GLU A 342 -5.35 15.60 -27.49
CA GLU A 342 -5.58 15.76 -28.93
C GLU A 342 -5.49 14.41 -29.66
N LEU A 343 -4.48 13.61 -29.33
CA LEU A 343 -4.26 12.29 -29.92
C LEU A 343 -5.23 11.24 -29.36
N ARG A 344 -5.54 11.34 -28.07
CA ARG A 344 -6.32 10.38 -27.28
C ARG A 344 -7.25 11.10 -26.31
N PRO A 345 -8.45 11.54 -26.74
CA PRO A 345 -9.39 12.25 -25.88
C PRO A 345 -10.04 11.36 -24.80
N ASP A 346 -9.83 10.05 -24.88
CA ASP A 346 -10.40 9.02 -24.00
C ASP A 346 -9.52 8.68 -22.78
N ILE A 347 -8.26 9.11 -22.75
CA ILE A 347 -7.33 8.77 -21.66
C ILE A 347 -7.31 9.82 -20.55
N LEU A 348 -6.89 9.40 -19.36
CA LEU A 348 -6.63 10.31 -18.24
C LEU A 348 -5.24 10.94 -18.35
N VAL A 349 -5.13 12.27 -18.36
CA VAL A 349 -3.84 12.95 -18.16
C VAL A 349 -3.63 13.20 -16.68
N GLU A 350 -2.50 12.77 -16.14
CA GLU A 350 -2.19 12.78 -14.70
C GLU A 350 -0.94 13.62 -14.45
N VAL A 351 -1.04 14.70 -13.70
CA VAL A 351 0.11 15.54 -13.31
C VAL A 351 0.51 15.18 -11.89
N ASN A 352 1.78 14.81 -11.69
CA ASN A 352 2.31 14.51 -10.37
C ASN A 352 2.49 15.80 -9.56
N ASN A 353 1.85 15.88 -8.40
CA ASN A 353 2.08 16.93 -7.41
C ASN A 353 2.89 16.32 -6.25
N HIS A 354 4.22 16.45 -6.35
CA HIS A 354 5.17 16.02 -5.34
C HIS A 354 5.27 17.04 -4.18
N ILE A 355 6.30 16.90 -3.33
CA ILE A 355 6.64 17.85 -2.27
C ILE A 355 7.79 18.76 -2.72
N SER A 356 7.70 20.05 -2.39
CA SER A 356 8.77 21.03 -2.61
C SER A 356 9.56 21.25 -1.33
N GLY A 357 10.88 21.42 -1.45
CA GLY A 357 11.80 21.75 -0.37
C GLY A 357 11.88 23.24 0.01
N GLY A 358 10.77 23.99 -0.03
CA GLY A 358 10.78 25.41 0.32
C GLY A 358 10.96 26.39 -0.85
N GLN A 359 10.65 25.97 -2.08
CA GLN A 359 10.74 26.83 -3.27
C GLN A 359 9.37 27.42 -3.62
N PRO A 360 9.06 28.68 -3.24
CA PRO A 360 7.81 29.32 -3.62
C PRO A 360 7.80 29.66 -5.11
N THR A 361 6.59 29.73 -5.67
CA THR A 361 6.32 30.13 -7.04
C THR A 361 6.15 31.66 -7.12
N PRO A 362 7.01 32.40 -7.85
CA PRO A 362 6.89 33.85 -7.92
C PRO A 362 5.59 34.38 -8.56
N ASN A 363 4.95 33.60 -9.42
CA ASN A 363 3.83 34.03 -10.25
C ASN A 363 2.51 33.32 -9.93
N PHE A 364 2.50 32.37 -8.98
CA PHE A 364 1.31 31.61 -8.61
C PHE A 364 1.10 31.65 -7.08
N ASP A 365 -0.16 31.71 -6.65
CA ASP A 365 -0.53 31.67 -5.24
C ASP A 365 -0.97 30.26 -4.81
N ASP A 366 -1.16 30.06 -3.50
CA ASP A 366 -1.71 28.82 -2.91
C ASP A 366 -3.23 28.69 -3.15
N LEU A 367 -3.80 29.46 -4.07
CA LEU A 367 -5.24 29.57 -4.30
C LEU A 367 -6.00 29.99 -3.03
N GLY A 368 -5.35 30.58 -2.03
CA GLY A 368 -5.95 30.90 -0.72
C GLY A 368 -6.11 29.68 0.20
N CYS A 369 -5.31 28.64 0.01
CA CYS A 369 -5.09 27.59 0.99
C CYS A 369 -4.09 28.01 2.07
N PRO A 370 -4.04 27.29 3.21
CA PRO A 370 -3.01 27.50 4.21
C PRO A 370 -1.61 27.34 3.59
N PRO A 371 -0.58 27.98 4.19
CA PRO A 371 0.79 27.84 3.70
C PRO A 371 1.30 26.40 3.77
N GLY A 372 2.05 25.97 2.75
CA GLY A 372 2.83 24.74 2.75
C GLY A 372 4.20 24.96 3.37
N THR A 373 5.16 25.42 2.56
CA THR A 373 6.53 25.73 3.03
C THR A 373 6.79 27.19 3.38
N ASN A 374 5.96 28.12 2.93
CA ASN A 374 6.22 29.57 3.00
C ASN A 374 5.03 30.33 3.58
N GLU A 375 5.27 31.41 4.32
CA GLU A 375 4.21 32.20 4.98
C GLU A 375 3.73 33.41 4.15
N ASP A 376 4.32 33.67 2.99
CA ASP A 376 4.00 34.85 2.17
C ASP A 376 2.85 34.63 1.18
N GLY A 377 2.19 33.47 1.24
CA GLY A 377 0.96 33.13 0.50
C GLY A 377 1.21 32.71 -0.94
N ARG A 378 2.44 32.31 -1.27
CA ARG A 378 2.84 31.86 -2.60
C ARG A 378 2.73 30.34 -2.71
N GLY A 379 2.32 29.88 -3.88
CA GLY A 379 2.26 28.45 -4.20
C GLY A 379 3.57 27.73 -3.94
N ASP A 380 3.56 26.54 -3.35
CA ASP A 380 4.70 25.63 -3.42
C ASP A 380 4.90 25.17 -4.89
N TYR A 381 6.15 24.98 -5.32
CA TYR A 381 6.46 24.67 -6.73
C TYR A 381 5.70 23.47 -7.31
N TYR A 382 5.55 22.37 -6.56
CA TYR A 382 4.79 21.21 -7.05
C TYR A 382 3.27 21.41 -7.09
N ASP A 383 2.74 22.46 -6.45
CA ASP A 383 1.33 22.82 -6.56
C ASP A 383 0.99 23.54 -7.88
N LEU A 384 1.99 23.84 -8.72
CA LEU A 384 1.78 24.24 -10.13
C LEU A 384 0.91 23.26 -10.93
N ALA A 385 0.82 22.00 -10.49
CA ALA A 385 -0.11 21.02 -11.05
C ALA A 385 -1.58 21.51 -11.02
N PHE A 386 -1.97 22.27 -9.98
CA PHE A 386 -3.31 22.82 -9.85
C PHE A 386 -3.57 24.04 -10.73
N HIS A 387 -2.50 24.68 -11.23
CA HIS A 387 -2.55 25.82 -12.15
C HIS A 387 -2.54 25.41 -13.64
N ALA A 388 -2.33 24.13 -13.93
CA ALA A 388 -2.43 23.57 -15.28
C ALA A 388 -3.89 23.38 -15.75
N ASP A 389 -4.10 22.94 -17.00
CA ASP A 389 -5.43 22.70 -17.60
C ASP A 389 -6.35 21.91 -16.63
N PRO A 390 -7.58 22.38 -16.35
CA PRO A 390 -8.47 21.77 -15.36
C PRO A 390 -8.98 20.38 -15.74
N ARG A 391 -8.80 19.97 -17.01
CA ARG A 391 -9.10 18.61 -17.46
C ARG A 391 -8.07 17.59 -16.99
N PHE A 392 -6.88 18.02 -16.55
CA PHE A 392 -5.85 17.12 -16.07
C PHE A 392 -6.09 16.73 -14.62
N SER A 393 -5.97 15.43 -14.34
CA SER A 393 -5.95 14.89 -12.99
C SER A 393 -4.70 15.33 -12.26
N VAL A 394 -4.82 15.65 -10.96
CA VAL A 394 -3.66 15.94 -10.10
C VAL A 394 -3.46 14.78 -9.14
N THR A 395 -2.23 14.25 -9.12
CA THR A 395 -1.82 13.16 -8.22
C THR A 395 -1.11 13.75 -7.01
N VAL A 396 -1.87 13.92 -5.92
CA VAL A 396 -1.45 14.63 -4.71
C VAL A 396 -0.65 13.71 -3.81
N HIS A 397 0.64 13.98 -3.67
CA HIS A 397 1.55 13.20 -2.85
C HIS A 397 1.66 13.72 -1.42
N THR A 398 1.73 12.82 -0.45
CA THR A 398 2.26 13.08 0.90
C THR A 398 3.36 12.06 1.20
N VAL A 399 4.44 12.51 1.83
CA VAL A 399 5.61 11.66 2.13
C VAL A 399 5.62 11.21 3.58
N MET A 400 6.27 10.06 3.82
CA MET A 400 6.44 9.43 5.12
C MET A 400 5.10 9.17 5.85
N PHE A 401 5.12 9.06 7.18
CA PHE A 401 3.92 8.80 7.99
C PHE A 401 2.99 10.01 8.14
N TYR A 402 3.37 11.19 7.66
CA TYR A 402 2.63 12.42 7.92
C TYR A 402 1.24 12.39 7.24
N PRO A 403 0.15 12.66 7.98
CA PRO A 403 -1.18 12.76 7.39
C PRO A 403 -1.38 14.10 6.66
N LEU A 404 -2.50 14.22 5.95
CA LEU A 404 -2.97 15.42 5.25
C LEU A 404 -3.31 16.58 6.20
N GLU A 405 -3.29 16.37 7.52
CA GLU A 405 -3.52 17.40 8.53
C GLU A 405 -2.43 17.38 9.61
N GLY A 406 -2.41 18.41 10.45
CA GLY A 406 -1.44 18.51 11.54
C GLY A 406 -0.02 18.84 11.06
N PRO A 407 0.97 18.87 11.97
CA PRO A 407 2.34 19.20 11.64
C PRO A 407 2.98 18.15 10.72
N ALA A 408 3.72 18.61 9.72
CA ALA A 408 4.54 17.76 8.86
C ALA A 408 5.89 18.41 8.63
N ARG A 409 6.93 17.99 9.37
CA ARG A 409 8.28 18.56 9.29
C ARG A 409 9.12 17.73 8.33
N VAL A 410 8.89 17.91 7.04
CA VAL A 410 9.64 17.20 5.99
C VAL A 410 9.80 18.11 4.79
N TYR A 411 10.98 18.18 4.17
CA TYR A 411 11.25 19.10 3.07
C TYR A 411 10.84 20.56 3.39
N ASN A 412 11.13 21.05 4.60
CA ASN A 412 10.67 22.36 5.11
C ASN A 412 9.14 22.58 5.15
N GLN A 413 8.32 21.55 4.94
CA GLN A 413 6.88 21.64 5.11
C GLN A 413 6.54 22.02 6.56
N GLN A 414 5.44 22.75 6.72
CA GLN A 414 4.82 22.98 8.02
C GLN A 414 3.70 21.96 8.27
N SER A 415 2.95 21.61 7.23
CA SER A 415 1.78 20.73 7.26
C SER A 415 1.38 20.35 5.84
N PHE A 416 0.73 19.19 5.66
CA PHE A 416 0.04 18.84 4.40
C PHE A 416 -1.40 19.38 4.30
N ALA A 417 -1.86 20.19 5.25
CA ALA A 417 -3.20 20.79 5.23
C ALA A 417 -3.45 21.67 3.99
N HIS A 418 -2.39 22.27 3.42
CA HIS A 418 -2.46 22.99 2.15
C HIS A 418 -2.90 22.07 1.01
N LYS A 419 -2.36 20.84 0.93
CA LYS A 419 -2.75 19.84 -0.08
C LYS A 419 -4.19 19.40 0.08
N LEU A 420 -4.66 19.17 1.31
CA LEU A 420 -6.07 18.86 1.56
C LEU A 420 -6.99 19.99 1.08
N CYS A 421 -6.65 21.25 1.37
CA CYS A 421 -7.40 22.40 0.89
C CYS A 421 -7.42 22.48 -0.64
N LEU A 422 -6.28 22.27 -1.29
CA LEU A 422 -6.19 22.26 -2.76
C LEU A 422 -7.03 21.14 -3.37
N MET A 423 -7.01 19.93 -2.77
CA MET A 423 -7.88 18.82 -3.15
C MET A 423 -9.37 19.18 -3.03
N GLN A 424 -9.79 19.76 -1.91
CA GLN A 424 -11.18 20.16 -1.69
C GLN A 424 -11.66 21.18 -2.73
N ARG A 425 -10.83 22.18 -3.05
CA ARG A 425 -11.13 23.19 -4.07
C ARG A 425 -11.21 22.59 -5.47
N ALA A 426 -10.18 21.82 -5.85
CA ALA A 426 -10.13 21.14 -7.13
C ALA A 426 -11.32 20.19 -7.33
N ALA A 427 -11.72 19.46 -6.29
CA ALA A 427 -12.92 18.62 -6.31
C ALA A 427 -14.19 19.44 -6.50
N GLY A 428 -14.32 20.58 -5.83
CA GLY A 428 -15.43 21.52 -6.02
C GLY A 428 -15.52 22.11 -7.43
N GLU A 429 -14.40 22.15 -8.15
CA GLU A 429 -14.30 22.59 -9.55
C GLU A 429 -14.47 21.45 -10.56
N GLY A 430 -14.62 20.21 -10.09
CA GLY A 430 -14.78 19.05 -10.97
C GLY A 430 -13.46 18.52 -11.56
N ARG A 431 -12.30 18.96 -11.08
CA ARG A 431 -10.99 18.46 -11.53
C ARG A 431 -10.77 17.04 -10.97
N PRO A 432 -10.40 16.03 -11.80
CA PRO A 432 -10.09 14.69 -11.31
C PRO A 432 -8.91 14.68 -10.32
N LEU A 433 -8.96 13.83 -9.30
CA LEU A 433 -7.93 13.76 -8.28
C LEU A 433 -7.49 12.34 -7.97
N LYS A 434 -6.22 12.20 -7.63
CA LYS A 434 -5.65 10.99 -7.06
C LYS A 434 -4.93 11.33 -5.77
N TYR A 435 -5.11 10.48 -4.77
CA TYR A 435 -4.35 10.55 -3.54
C TYR A 435 -3.22 9.52 -3.56
N PHE A 436 -2.01 9.97 -3.24
CA PHE A 436 -0.79 9.20 -3.38
C PHE A 436 0.05 9.29 -2.10
N PRO A 437 -0.33 8.59 -1.02
CA PRO A 437 0.49 8.56 0.20
C PRO A 437 1.72 7.68 0.09
N GLU A 438 2.63 7.83 1.05
CA GLU A 438 3.78 6.95 1.26
C GLU A 438 3.58 6.00 2.45
N GLY A 439 4.19 4.82 2.35
CA GLY A 439 4.09 3.72 3.31
C GLY A 439 5.40 3.35 4.02
N SER A 440 6.54 3.73 3.45
CA SER A 440 7.89 3.66 4.04
C SER A 440 8.85 4.54 3.21
N TRP A 441 9.93 5.05 3.78
CA TRP A 441 10.87 5.93 3.07
C TRP A 441 12.36 5.68 3.41
N TRP A 442 13.12 5.35 2.36
CA TRP A 442 14.50 4.86 2.53
C TRP A 442 15.55 5.92 2.85
N LEU A 443 15.41 7.19 2.53
CA LEU A 443 16.51 8.17 2.57
C LEU A 443 16.88 8.66 4.00
N SER A 444 17.34 7.76 4.88
CA SER A 444 17.74 7.97 6.29
C SER A 444 16.62 8.08 7.33
N PHE A 445 15.35 8.01 6.92
CA PHE A 445 14.21 8.04 7.83
C PHE A 445 14.02 6.67 8.50
N ASP A 446 13.50 5.68 7.77
CA ASP A 446 12.90 4.51 8.43
C ASP A 446 13.34 3.13 7.89
N ASN A 447 13.89 2.99 6.67
CA ASN A 447 14.34 1.69 6.13
C ASN A 447 15.83 1.35 6.33
N PRO A 448 16.83 2.25 6.18
CA PRO A 448 18.25 1.88 6.30
C PRO A 448 18.62 1.40 7.71
N VAL A 449 17.87 1.88 8.71
CA VAL A 449 17.93 1.40 10.08
C VAL A 449 16.47 1.27 10.54
N PRO A 450 15.88 0.07 10.56
CA PRO A 450 14.44 -0.12 10.75
C PRO A 450 13.88 0.54 12.01
N VAL A 451 12.70 1.14 11.88
CA VAL A 451 11.87 1.65 12.99
C VAL A 451 10.49 1.05 12.82
N TYR A 452 9.91 0.48 13.88
CA TYR A 452 8.58 -0.10 13.75
C TYR A 452 7.52 0.99 13.87
N LEU A 453 6.82 1.29 12.76
CA LEU A 453 5.94 2.47 12.63
C LEU A 453 4.50 2.10 12.28
N PRO A 454 3.76 1.38 13.15
CA PRO A 454 2.32 1.17 12.93
C PRO A 454 1.53 2.49 12.85
N LEU A 455 2.11 3.62 13.27
CA LEU A 455 1.61 4.97 13.01
C LEU A 455 1.17 5.20 11.56
N TYR A 456 1.85 4.61 10.57
CA TYR A 456 1.43 4.71 9.16
C TYR A 456 -0.03 4.29 8.98
N ILE A 457 -0.47 3.21 9.64
CA ILE A 457 -1.86 2.74 9.58
C ILE A 457 -2.81 3.81 10.11
N GLY A 458 -2.50 4.39 11.26
CA GLY A 458 -3.30 5.46 11.86
C GLY A 458 -3.40 6.70 10.97
N ALA A 459 -2.28 7.12 10.38
CA ALA A 459 -2.24 8.26 9.47
C ALA A 459 -3.06 8.00 8.19
N ARG A 460 -2.94 6.81 7.58
CA ARG A 460 -3.71 6.48 6.37
C ARG A 460 -5.22 6.36 6.64
N VAL A 461 -5.61 5.81 7.80
CA VAL A 461 -7.03 5.82 8.23
C VAL A 461 -7.53 7.26 8.35
N ARG A 462 -6.74 8.14 8.97
CA ARG A 462 -7.10 9.55 9.12
C ARG A 462 -7.24 10.25 7.77
N ASP A 463 -6.33 10.01 6.85
CA ASP A 463 -6.38 10.59 5.51
C ASP A 463 -7.64 10.16 4.75
N LEU A 464 -7.99 8.87 4.85
CA LEU A 464 -9.23 8.36 4.26
C LEU A 464 -10.47 9.02 4.86
N GLU A 465 -10.53 9.28 6.17
CA GLU A 465 -11.64 10.05 6.76
C GLU A 465 -11.77 11.44 6.16
N LEU A 466 -10.64 12.11 5.90
CA LEU A 466 -10.59 13.47 5.35
C LEU A 466 -10.98 13.52 3.86
N ILE A 467 -10.58 12.53 3.07
CA ILE A 467 -10.83 12.50 1.62
C ILE A 467 -12.11 11.75 1.23
N ARG A 468 -12.71 10.96 2.14
CA ARG A 468 -13.96 10.22 1.89
C ARG A 468 -15.09 11.10 1.32
N PRO A 469 -15.33 12.33 1.80
CA PRO A 469 -16.33 13.22 1.21
C PRO A 469 -16.02 13.64 -0.23
N LEU A 470 -14.78 13.48 -0.70
CA LEU A 470 -14.33 13.85 -2.04
C LEU A 470 -14.37 12.68 -3.03
N LEU A 471 -14.83 11.50 -2.63
CA LEU A 471 -14.83 10.31 -3.48
C LEU A 471 -15.83 10.42 -4.64
N ALA A 472 -15.36 10.09 -5.84
CA ALA A 472 -16.17 10.10 -7.06
C ALA A 472 -17.25 9.00 -7.04
N SER A 473 -16.91 7.79 -6.59
CA SER A 473 -17.81 6.63 -6.47
C SER A 473 -19.01 6.89 -5.56
N ARG A 474 -18.89 7.84 -4.62
CA ARG A 474 -19.93 8.24 -3.66
C ARG A 474 -20.67 9.52 -4.06
N GLY A 475 -20.37 10.08 -5.24
CA GLY A 475 -20.95 11.33 -5.72
C GLY A 475 -20.57 12.57 -4.90
N GLY A 476 -19.53 12.48 -4.06
CA GLY A 476 -19.11 13.56 -3.16
C GLY A 476 -18.04 14.49 -3.75
N GLY A 477 -17.23 14.00 -4.69
CA GLY A 477 -16.19 14.79 -5.34
C GLY A 477 -15.58 14.07 -6.55
N THR A 478 -14.28 14.23 -6.74
CA THR A 478 -13.54 13.77 -7.92
C THR A 478 -12.31 12.93 -7.60
N VAL A 479 -12.09 12.58 -6.34
CA VAL A 479 -11.04 11.64 -5.94
C VAL A 479 -11.48 10.24 -6.37
N HIS A 480 -10.73 9.65 -7.31
CA HIS A 480 -11.09 8.37 -7.93
C HIS A 480 -9.95 7.34 -7.83
N SER A 481 -8.81 7.71 -7.26
CA SER A 481 -7.64 6.84 -7.15
C SER A 481 -6.97 6.98 -5.79
N HIS A 482 -6.53 5.85 -5.26
CA HIS A 482 -5.61 5.76 -4.13
C HIS A 482 -4.38 4.96 -4.55
N HIS A 483 -3.21 5.52 -4.31
CA HIS A 483 -1.94 4.95 -4.74
C HIS A 483 -0.98 4.88 -3.56
N MET A 484 -0.51 3.70 -3.18
CA MET A 484 0.52 3.59 -2.15
C MET A 484 1.91 3.68 -2.78
N PHE A 485 2.72 4.64 -2.35
CA PHE A 485 4.16 4.65 -2.58
C PHE A 485 4.85 3.84 -1.50
N ASN A 486 5.61 2.82 -1.86
CA ASN A 486 6.32 2.01 -0.88
C ASN A 486 7.81 1.91 -1.22
N SER A 487 8.67 2.14 -0.22
CA SER A 487 10.11 1.95 -0.28
C SER A 487 10.59 0.65 0.39
N GLY A 488 9.75 -0.36 0.58
CA GLY A 488 10.13 -1.67 1.13
C GLY A 488 9.04 -2.28 2.03
N GLN A 489 9.04 -3.61 2.16
CA GLN A 489 8.05 -4.34 2.94
C GLN A 489 8.61 -4.99 4.22
N GLU A 490 9.90 -4.79 4.48
CA GLU A 490 10.58 -5.34 5.65
C GLU A 490 10.04 -4.76 6.98
N TRP A 491 10.33 -5.42 8.11
CA TRP A 491 10.17 -4.87 9.47
C TRP A 491 8.78 -4.28 9.78
N GLY A 492 7.72 -4.97 9.34
CA GLY A 492 6.34 -4.57 9.56
C GLY A 492 5.78 -3.55 8.56
N TYR A 493 6.54 -3.02 7.59
CA TYR A 493 5.98 -2.12 6.57
C TYR A 493 4.98 -2.80 5.64
N TRP A 494 5.00 -4.14 5.54
CA TRP A 494 3.92 -4.89 4.90
C TRP A 494 2.56 -4.68 5.59
N GLN A 495 2.51 -4.35 6.88
CA GLN A 495 1.26 -4.15 7.62
C GLN A 495 0.51 -2.93 7.10
N GLN A 496 1.22 -1.83 6.80
CA GLN A 496 0.60 -0.63 6.23
C GLN A 496 0.16 -0.85 4.78
N ASP A 497 0.94 -1.60 4.00
CA ASP A 497 0.57 -1.96 2.63
C ASP A 497 -0.72 -2.80 2.60
N TYR A 498 -0.80 -3.80 3.46
CA TYR A 498 -1.98 -4.64 3.61
C TYR A 498 -3.19 -3.82 4.08
N ALA A 499 -3.01 -2.96 5.09
CA ALA A 499 -4.04 -2.06 5.59
C ALA A 499 -4.58 -1.16 4.47
N VAL A 500 -3.69 -0.60 3.66
CA VAL A 500 -4.07 0.22 2.51
C VAL A 500 -4.74 -0.60 1.42
N GLY A 501 -4.40 -1.86 1.23
CA GLY A 501 -5.17 -2.78 0.39
C GLY A 501 -6.64 -2.92 0.82
N LEU A 502 -6.94 -2.82 2.12
CA LEU A 502 -8.32 -2.82 2.61
C LEU A 502 -9.02 -1.49 2.30
N MET A 503 -8.31 -0.38 2.59
CA MET A 503 -8.76 0.99 2.38
C MET A 503 -8.97 1.33 0.89
N HIS A 504 -8.16 0.75 0.01
CA HIS A 504 -8.31 0.80 -1.45
C HIS A 504 -9.69 0.33 -1.91
N TRP A 505 -10.24 -0.67 -1.24
CA TRP A 505 -11.53 -1.23 -1.59
C TRP A 505 -12.67 -0.55 -0.85
N ASN A 506 -12.55 -0.41 0.48
CA ASN A 506 -13.57 0.16 1.35
C ASN A 506 -12.99 1.29 2.20
N ALA A 507 -13.35 2.52 1.87
CA ALA A 507 -12.95 3.74 2.57
C ALA A 507 -13.62 3.90 3.95
N ASP A 508 -14.58 3.06 4.32
CA ASP A 508 -15.21 3.03 5.65
C ASP A 508 -14.57 2.01 6.61
N VAL A 509 -13.54 1.26 6.16
CA VAL A 509 -12.84 0.33 7.05
C VAL A 509 -12.20 1.10 8.20
N THR A 510 -12.47 0.64 9.42
CA THR A 510 -11.95 1.25 10.64
C THR A 510 -10.59 0.68 11.01
N GLN A 511 -9.80 1.43 11.81
CA GLN A 511 -8.55 0.92 12.37
C GLN A 511 -8.75 -0.40 13.15
N ASP A 512 -9.84 -0.53 13.91
CA ASP A 512 -10.15 -1.75 14.66
C ASP A 512 -10.38 -2.96 13.72
N GLN A 513 -11.08 -2.76 12.60
CA GLN A 513 -11.27 -3.80 11.59
C GLN A 513 -9.95 -4.17 10.89
N ILE A 514 -9.13 -3.18 10.54
CA ILE A 514 -7.80 -3.40 9.94
C ILE A 514 -6.92 -4.23 10.89
N LEU A 515 -6.74 -3.77 12.13
CA LEU A 515 -5.92 -4.47 13.12
C LEU A 515 -6.53 -5.84 13.46
N GLY A 516 -7.85 -5.94 13.47
CA GLY A 516 -8.55 -7.20 13.60
C GLY A 516 -8.11 -8.22 12.54
N GLU A 517 -8.10 -7.84 11.26
CA GLU A 517 -7.72 -8.73 10.17
C GLU A 517 -6.20 -8.97 10.08
N LEU A 518 -5.37 -8.00 10.45
CA LEU A 518 -3.91 -8.18 10.56
C LEU A 518 -3.53 -9.20 11.64
N LEU A 519 -4.31 -9.27 12.72
CA LEU A 519 -4.02 -10.11 13.89
C LEU A 519 -4.85 -11.40 13.95
N ASP A 520 -5.61 -11.71 12.89
CA ASP A 520 -6.32 -12.98 12.73
C ASP A 520 -5.44 -14.23 12.90
N PRO A 521 -4.17 -14.27 12.40
CA PRO A 521 -3.29 -15.42 12.60
C PRO A 521 -3.00 -15.75 14.07
N LEU A 522 -3.21 -14.80 14.98
CA LEU A 522 -2.97 -14.99 16.40
C LEU A 522 -4.04 -15.87 17.06
N CYS A 523 -5.15 -16.14 16.36
CA CYS A 523 -6.20 -17.01 16.84
C CYS A 523 -6.17 -18.39 16.19
N PRO A 524 -6.56 -19.45 16.94
CA PRO A 524 -6.88 -20.72 16.32
C PRO A 524 -7.91 -20.53 15.19
N PRO A 525 -7.81 -21.25 14.06
CA PRO A 525 -8.74 -21.11 12.94
C PRO A 525 -10.22 -21.23 13.32
N ALA A 526 -10.55 -22.10 14.28
CA ALA A 526 -11.91 -22.29 14.82
C ALA A 526 -12.45 -21.09 15.61
N ARG A 527 -11.62 -20.08 15.92
CA ARG A 527 -12.01 -18.83 16.61
C ARG A 527 -11.73 -17.58 15.79
N LEU A 528 -11.53 -17.73 14.49
CA LEU A 528 -11.24 -16.61 13.60
C LEU A 528 -12.33 -15.52 13.65
N VAL A 529 -13.58 -15.92 13.86
CA VAL A 529 -14.74 -15.02 13.89
C VAL A 529 -14.93 -14.40 15.27
N GLU A 530 -14.92 -15.21 16.32
CA GLU A 530 -15.14 -14.75 17.71
C GLU A 530 -13.95 -13.96 18.25
N GLY A 531 -12.76 -14.20 17.70
CA GLY A 531 -11.50 -13.71 18.23
C GLY A 531 -10.99 -14.55 19.40
N CYS A 532 -9.84 -14.14 19.93
CA CYS A 532 -9.14 -14.80 21.02
C CYS A 532 -8.37 -13.76 21.83
N ALA A 533 -7.96 -14.14 23.04
CA ALA A 533 -7.25 -13.22 23.95
C ALA A 533 -5.93 -12.72 23.36
N ALA A 534 -5.17 -13.56 22.66
CA ALA A 534 -3.96 -13.15 21.94
C ALA A 534 -4.23 -12.03 20.90
N ARG A 535 -5.24 -12.20 20.04
CA ARG A 535 -5.62 -11.16 19.06
C ARG A 535 -6.08 -9.89 19.74
N THR A 536 -6.91 -9.97 20.78
CA THR A 536 -7.36 -8.79 21.52
C THR A 536 -6.20 -8.06 22.19
N GLY A 537 -5.34 -8.78 22.91
CA GLY A 537 -4.19 -8.19 23.61
C GLY A 537 -3.20 -7.53 22.65
N ALA A 538 -2.86 -8.19 21.53
CA ALA A 538 -1.98 -7.60 20.52
C ALA A 538 -2.62 -6.37 19.85
N ARG A 539 -3.93 -6.40 19.60
CA ARG A 539 -4.65 -5.26 19.01
C ARG A 539 -4.66 -4.06 19.95
N ASP A 540 -4.89 -4.29 21.24
CA ASP A 540 -4.91 -3.24 22.24
C ASP A 540 -3.52 -2.58 22.33
N VAL A 541 -2.44 -3.38 22.37
CA VAL A 541 -1.05 -2.90 22.30
C VAL A 541 -0.80 -2.08 21.03
N MET A 542 -1.18 -2.58 19.85
CA MET A 542 -1.01 -1.87 18.58
C MET A 542 -1.77 -0.53 18.56
N THR A 543 -2.97 -0.50 19.12
CA THR A 543 -3.79 0.71 19.20
C THR A 543 -3.16 1.76 20.11
N GLU A 544 -2.69 1.35 21.29
CA GLU A 544 -1.98 2.22 22.23
C GLU A 544 -0.68 2.75 21.62
N MET A 545 0.07 1.90 20.91
CA MET A 545 1.31 2.27 20.25
C MET A 545 1.08 3.26 19.11
N ILE A 546 0.07 3.06 18.26
CA ILE A 546 -0.31 4.05 17.22
C ILE A 546 -0.60 5.40 17.86
N ALA A 547 -1.38 5.43 18.95
CA ALA A 547 -1.72 6.66 19.65
C ALA A 547 -0.49 7.34 20.29
N GLN A 548 0.39 6.57 20.93
CA GLN A 548 1.62 7.09 21.50
C GLN A 548 2.56 7.62 20.43
N GLN A 549 2.73 6.90 19.32
CA GLN A 549 3.58 7.34 18.21
C GLN A 549 3.00 8.58 17.54
N THR A 550 1.67 8.69 17.44
CA THR A 550 1.01 9.92 16.96
C THR A 550 1.39 11.09 17.85
N GLU A 551 1.23 10.93 19.16
CA GLU A 551 1.55 12.00 20.10
C GLU A 551 3.04 12.35 20.06
N MET A 552 3.93 11.36 20.11
CA MET A 552 5.37 11.57 20.19
C MET A 552 5.98 12.05 18.86
N PHE A 553 5.60 11.43 17.74
CA PHE A 553 6.25 11.63 16.44
C PHE A 553 5.57 12.67 15.54
N LEU A 554 4.35 13.11 15.89
CA LEU A 554 3.67 14.19 15.15
C LEU A 554 3.40 15.44 16.00
N ASN A 555 2.95 15.28 17.24
CA ASN A 555 2.41 16.41 18.01
C ASN A 555 3.42 17.01 18.98
N ALA A 556 4.15 16.17 19.71
CA ALA A 556 5.03 16.59 20.78
C ALA A 556 6.17 17.44 20.24
N GLU A 557 6.46 18.52 20.95
CA GLU A 557 7.57 19.40 20.65
C GLU A 557 8.90 18.81 21.17
N ASP A 558 9.95 18.88 20.35
CA ASP A 558 11.32 18.69 20.84
C ASP A 558 11.80 19.92 21.65
N TRP A 559 13.02 19.87 22.16
CA TRP A 559 13.60 20.98 22.94
C TRP A 559 13.71 22.31 22.16
N ARG A 560 13.60 22.29 20.82
CA ARG A 560 13.56 23.51 19.97
C ARG A 560 12.14 24.01 19.76
N GLY A 561 11.14 23.38 20.37
CA GLY A 561 9.73 23.70 20.15
C GLY A 561 9.20 23.20 18.81
N ARG A 562 9.83 22.19 18.18
CA ARG A 562 9.40 21.66 16.88
C ARG A 562 8.44 20.47 17.07
N PRO A 563 7.16 20.58 16.66
CA PRO A 563 6.24 19.45 16.69
C PRO A 563 6.73 18.28 15.83
N GLY A 564 6.56 17.07 16.35
CA GLY A 564 7.02 15.83 15.71
C GLY A 564 8.53 15.62 15.76
N GLY A 565 9.26 16.52 16.43
CA GLY A 565 10.71 16.47 16.51
C GLY A 565 11.23 15.22 17.20
N LEU A 566 10.49 14.59 18.12
CA LEU A 566 11.01 13.46 18.90
C LEU A 566 11.25 12.17 18.09
N TYR A 567 10.68 12.05 16.88
CA TYR A 567 10.95 10.92 15.98
C TYR A 567 12.43 10.82 15.58
N LEU A 568 13.15 11.96 15.55
CA LEU A 568 14.56 12.01 15.15
C LEU A 568 15.46 11.10 16.01
N TYR A 569 15.05 10.78 17.25
CA TYR A 569 15.82 9.92 18.15
C TYR A 569 15.64 8.43 17.85
N PHE A 570 14.66 8.09 17.00
CA PHE A 570 14.38 6.74 16.53
C PHE A 570 14.89 6.51 15.12
N ALA A 571 14.88 7.53 14.27
CA ALA A 571 15.35 7.44 12.90
C ALA A 571 16.88 7.22 12.79
N GLY A 572 17.34 6.84 11.58
CA GLY A 572 18.74 7.02 11.23
C GLY A 572 19.10 8.51 11.14
N GLU A 573 20.37 8.84 10.89
CA GLU A 573 20.82 10.17 10.43
C GLU A 573 22.04 10.01 9.53
N ASP A 574 21.99 10.63 8.35
CA ASP A 574 23.09 10.59 7.39
C ASP A 574 23.73 11.97 7.18
N PRO A 575 24.94 12.05 6.60
CA PRO A 575 25.59 13.33 6.37
C PRO A 575 24.80 14.29 5.45
N GLY A 576 23.92 13.77 4.60
CA GLY A 576 23.02 14.55 3.76
C GLY A 576 22.02 15.35 4.60
N ASP A 577 21.43 14.73 5.62
CA ASP A 577 20.55 15.41 6.59
C ASP A 577 21.30 16.54 7.32
N GLU A 578 22.48 16.24 7.86
CA GLU A 578 23.27 17.22 8.61
C GLU A 578 23.68 18.41 7.74
N VAL A 579 24.18 18.16 6.52
CA VAL A 579 24.61 19.19 5.59
C VAL A 579 23.44 20.05 5.14
N ALA A 580 22.29 19.43 4.86
CA ALA A 580 21.06 20.13 4.54
C ALA A 580 20.67 21.07 5.68
N ALA A 581 20.57 20.54 6.91
CA ALA A 581 20.15 21.33 8.07
C ALA A 581 21.08 22.51 8.34
N LEU A 582 22.40 22.30 8.19
CA LEU A 582 23.41 23.37 8.29
C LEU A 582 23.26 24.44 7.20
N ALA A 583 22.70 24.09 6.04
CA ALA A 583 22.38 25.02 4.96
C ALA A 583 21.02 25.72 5.12
N GLY A 584 20.30 25.47 6.22
CA GLY A 584 18.97 26.06 6.48
C GLY A 584 17.83 25.33 5.78
N PHE A 585 18.04 24.07 5.40
CA PHE A 585 17.06 23.24 4.74
C PHE A 585 16.94 21.89 5.47
N GLU A 586 15.76 21.48 5.90
CA GLU A 586 15.58 20.20 6.59
C GLU A 586 14.79 19.22 5.72
N PHE A 587 15.43 18.12 5.30
CA PHE A 587 14.70 16.95 4.78
C PHE A 587 13.75 16.42 5.84
N ARG A 588 14.20 16.44 7.10
CA ARG A 588 13.48 16.14 8.33
C ARG A 588 14.22 16.80 9.51
N PRO A 589 13.62 16.91 10.70
CA PRO A 589 14.32 17.36 11.89
C PRO A 589 15.58 16.52 12.17
N VAL A 590 16.72 17.19 12.33
CA VAL A 590 17.98 16.55 12.77
C VAL A 590 18.15 16.62 14.28
N ALA A 591 18.87 15.63 14.82
CA ALA A 591 19.16 15.51 16.24
C ALA A 591 20.01 16.65 16.78
N VAL A 592 19.93 16.87 18.10
CA VAL A 592 20.90 17.75 18.75
C VAL A 592 22.24 17.08 18.76
N ARG A 593 23.25 17.75 18.24
CA ARG A 593 24.60 17.22 18.31
C ARG A 593 25.08 17.15 19.76
N LEU A 594 25.71 16.04 20.14
CA LEU A 594 26.21 15.84 21.50
C LEU A 594 27.23 16.93 21.92
N ASP A 595 28.01 17.46 20.98
CA ASP A 595 28.94 18.56 21.25
C ASP A 595 28.25 19.93 21.46
N GLU A 596 27.01 20.08 20.98
CA GLU A 596 26.15 21.22 21.32
C GLU A 596 25.68 21.12 22.76
N VAL A 597 25.17 19.94 23.16
CA VAL A 597 24.73 19.66 24.54
C VAL A 597 25.85 19.89 25.55
N ALA A 598 27.08 19.49 25.21
CA ALA A 598 28.27 19.71 26.04
C ALA A 598 28.59 21.20 26.31
N ARG A 599 27.98 22.14 25.57
CA ARG A 599 28.18 23.58 25.74
C ARG A 599 27.01 24.28 26.45
N TRP A 600 25.89 23.58 26.65
CA TRP A 600 24.68 24.15 27.22
C TRP A 600 24.86 24.68 28.64
N ASP A 601 23.92 25.57 29.00
CA ASP A 601 23.79 26.11 30.34
C ASP A 601 22.77 25.34 31.20
N ALA A 602 22.65 25.71 32.48
CA ALA A 602 21.79 24.98 33.40
C ALA A 602 20.31 24.98 32.97
N ASP A 603 19.84 26.05 32.33
CA ASP A 603 18.46 26.19 31.91
C ASP A 603 18.19 25.30 30.68
N ALA A 604 19.11 25.30 29.71
CA ALA A 604 19.02 24.41 28.54
C ALA A 604 19.10 22.93 28.92
N LEU A 605 20.01 22.57 29.84
CA LEU A 605 20.12 21.19 30.37
C LEU A 605 18.82 20.76 31.07
N ALA A 606 18.26 21.64 31.92
CA ALA A 606 17.01 21.37 32.63
C ALA A 606 15.82 21.25 31.65
N HIS A 607 15.76 22.12 30.64
CA HIS A 607 14.73 22.08 29.62
C HIS A 607 14.75 20.76 28.85
N PHE A 608 15.90 20.39 28.26
CA PHE A 608 16.06 19.14 27.51
C PHE A 608 15.76 17.90 28.36
N ARG A 609 16.13 17.93 29.65
CA ARG A 609 15.80 16.86 30.59
C ARG A 609 14.29 16.72 30.80
N SER A 610 13.57 17.84 30.87
CA SER A 610 12.12 17.87 31.08
C SER A 610 11.30 17.60 29.82
N THR A 611 11.89 17.75 28.63
CA THR A 611 11.25 17.50 27.34
C THR A 611 11.70 16.15 26.77
N ASP A 612 12.79 16.16 26.00
CA ASP A 612 13.21 15.07 25.12
C ASP A 612 13.64 13.84 25.92
N LEU A 613 14.48 14.03 26.96
CA LEU A 613 14.94 12.90 27.76
C LEU A 613 13.81 12.26 28.58
N ALA A 614 12.87 13.08 29.06
CA ALA A 614 11.68 12.57 29.75
C ALA A 614 10.78 11.79 28.78
N ALA A 615 10.60 12.27 27.55
CA ALA A 615 9.83 11.58 26.52
C ALA A 615 10.49 10.25 26.11
N LEU A 616 11.81 10.21 25.95
CA LEU A 616 12.57 8.98 25.68
C LEU A 616 12.42 7.95 26.80
N ALA A 617 12.52 8.38 28.07
CA ALA A 617 12.32 7.49 29.20
C ALA A 617 10.88 6.96 29.28
N ALA A 618 9.88 7.81 28.98
CA ALA A 618 8.47 7.41 28.92
C ALA A 618 8.22 6.41 27.78
N ALA A 619 8.85 6.63 26.62
CA ALA A 619 8.78 5.71 25.49
C ALA A 619 9.41 4.35 25.82
N GLU A 620 10.64 4.33 26.38
CA GLU A 620 11.29 3.09 26.84
C GLU A 620 10.39 2.30 27.79
N GLN A 621 9.78 2.97 28.77
CA GLN A 621 8.87 2.33 29.72
C GLN A 621 7.61 1.77 29.05
N ALA A 622 7.01 2.52 28.13
CA ALA A 622 5.82 2.08 27.39
C ALA A 622 6.14 0.85 26.52
N TYR A 623 7.20 0.91 25.73
CA TYR A 623 7.63 -0.21 24.89
C TYR A 623 7.99 -1.45 25.72
N ALA A 624 8.64 -1.29 26.88
CA ALA A 624 8.90 -2.40 27.80
C ALA A 624 7.61 -3.09 28.30
N GLY A 625 6.57 -2.30 28.60
CA GLY A 625 5.27 -2.82 29.02
C GLY A 625 4.52 -3.55 27.91
N TRP A 626 4.55 -3.01 26.70
CA TRP A 626 3.98 -3.66 25.51
C TRP A 626 4.73 -4.93 25.15
N LEU A 627 6.07 -4.92 25.19
CA LEU A 627 6.90 -6.09 24.96
C LEU A 627 6.54 -7.21 25.95
N ALA A 628 6.49 -6.91 27.25
CA ALA A 628 6.09 -7.88 28.26
C ALA A 628 4.68 -8.45 28.01
N THR A 629 3.75 -7.62 27.55
CA THR A 629 2.39 -8.05 27.19
C THR A 629 2.43 -9.00 26.00
N LEU A 630 3.05 -8.61 24.89
CA LEU A 630 3.13 -9.38 23.64
C LEU A 630 3.87 -10.71 23.83
N THR A 631 5.01 -10.71 24.53
CA THR A 631 5.74 -11.94 24.90
C THR A 631 4.86 -12.87 25.74
N GLY A 632 4.03 -12.33 26.63
CA GLY A 632 3.06 -13.09 27.40
C GLY A 632 2.01 -13.82 26.55
N LEU A 633 1.72 -13.32 25.34
CA LEU A 633 0.74 -13.91 24.42
C LEU A 633 1.30 -15.08 23.59
N GLN A 634 2.63 -15.23 23.48
CA GLN A 634 3.24 -16.26 22.62
C GLN A 634 2.78 -17.69 22.93
N GLY A 635 2.44 -17.97 24.19
CA GLY A 635 1.90 -19.26 24.62
C GLY A 635 0.47 -19.55 24.14
N GLU A 636 -0.28 -18.52 23.76
CA GLU A 636 -1.67 -18.60 23.30
C GLU A 636 -1.79 -18.62 21.77
N VAL A 637 -0.74 -18.21 21.06
CA VAL A 637 -0.71 -18.10 19.59
C VAL A 637 -0.42 -19.46 18.94
N PRO A 638 -1.25 -19.91 17.98
CA PRO A 638 -0.97 -21.11 17.18
C PRO A 638 0.37 -21.01 16.46
N GLU A 639 1.01 -22.15 16.16
CA GLU A 639 2.32 -22.18 15.49
C GLU A 639 2.35 -21.37 14.18
N ALA A 640 1.33 -21.50 13.33
CA ALA A 640 1.19 -20.74 12.08
C ALA A 640 1.04 -19.22 12.28
N GLY A 641 0.63 -18.80 13.48
CA GLY A 641 0.48 -17.40 13.88
C GLY A 641 1.76 -16.78 14.44
N ARG A 642 2.73 -17.60 14.88
CA ARG A 642 3.92 -17.13 15.61
C ARG A 642 4.79 -16.15 14.83
N PRO A 643 5.13 -16.39 13.55
CA PRO A 643 5.97 -15.44 12.81
C PRO A 643 5.41 -14.01 12.79
N TRP A 644 4.07 -13.88 12.75
CA TRP A 644 3.39 -12.58 12.73
C TRP A 644 3.43 -11.88 14.08
N LEU A 645 3.33 -12.62 15.20
CA LEU A 645 3.51 -12.03 16.53
C LEU A 645 4.98 -11.70 16.79
N ASP A 646 5.88 -12.59 16.41
CA ASP A 646 7.31 -12.46 16.66
C ASP A 646 7.87 -11.22 15.94
N GLU A 647 7.44 -10.93 14.71
CA GLU A 647 7.84 -9.70 14.02
C GLU A 647 7.34 -8.42 14.72
N ILE A 648 6.13 -8.44 15.32
CA ILE A 648 5.62 -7.32 16.14
C ILE A 648 6.47 -7.17 17.42
N ILE A 649 6.82 -8.28 18.07
CA ILE A 649 7.70 -8.29 19.25
C ILE A 649 9.06 -7.69 18.90
N ASP A 650 9.67 -8.14 17.81
CA ASP A 650 10.96 -7.64 17.34
C ASP A 650 10.89 -6.12 17.02
N GLY A 651 9.83 -5.68 16.35
CA GLY A 651 9.60 -4.26 16.06
C GLY A 651 9.46 -3.40 17.31
N VAL A 652 8.72 -3.88 18.31
CA VAL A 652 8.55 -3.21 19.61
C VAL A 652 9.87 -3.17 20.38
N GLU A 653 10.65 -4.27 20.37
CA GLU A 653 11.96 -4.33 21.01
C GLU A 653 12.96 -3.37 20.34
N ILE A 654 12.99 -3.29 19.01
CA ILE A 654 13.83 -2.33 18.27
C ILE A 654 13.54 -0.89 18.72
N ASN A 655 12.27 -0.50 18.81
CA ASN A 655 11.91 0.84 19.26
C ASN A 655 12.29 1.08 20.73
N GLN A 656 12.11 0.08 21.60
CA GLN A 656 12.56 0.16 23.00
C GLN A 656 14.07 0.41 23.09
N LEU A 657 14.86 -0.40 22.37
CA LEU A 657 16.32 -0.31 22.37
C LEU A 657 16.81 1.03 21.83
N ARG A 658 16.12 1.60 20.83
CA ARG A 658 16.42 2.96 20.32
C ARG A 658 16.15 4.03 21.37
N ALA A 659 14.99 4.00 22.02
CA ALA A 659 14.66 4.93 23.09
C ALA A 659 15.71 4.86 24.22
N GLN A 660 16.08 3.64 24.63
CA GLN A 660 17.11 3.39 25.64
C GLN A 660 18.48 3.90 25.18
N HIS A 661 18.87 3.62 23.94
CA HIS A 661 20.16 4.03 23.38
C HIS A 661 20.29 5.55 23.33
N ALA A 662 19.31 6.24 22.72
CA ALA A 662 19.26 7.69 22.66
C ALA A 662 19.23 8.30 24.06
N GLY A 663 18.36 7.81 24.95
CA GLY A 663 18.26 8.26 26.33
C GLY A 663 19.57 8.10 27.10
N GLY A 664 20.27 6.98 26.93
CA GLY A 664 21.56 6.72 27.54
C GLY A 664 22.67 7.65 27.04
N LEU A 665 22.75 7.88 25.72
CA LEU A 665 23.73 8.80 25.12
C LEU A 665 23.53 10.24 25.61
N TYR A 666 22.30 10.76 25.52
CA TYR A 666 22.01 12.13 25.97
C TYR A 666 22.12 12.27 27.49
N GLY A 667 21.67 11.27 28.26
CA GLY A 667 21.80 11.26 29.72
C GLY A 667 23.26 11.32 30.18
N ALA A 668 24.16 10.62 29.48
CA ALA A 668 25.60 10.63 29.79
C ALA A 668 26.24 12.01 29.53
N ILE A 669 25.95 12.64 28.38
CA ILE A 669 26.52 13.96 28.07
C ILE A 669 25.97 15.07 28.97
N LEU A 670 24.68 15.01 29.34
CA LEU A 670 24.09 15.93 30.31
C LEU A 670 24.79 15.81 31.67
N SER A 671 25.00 14.57 32.15
CA SER A 671 25.66 14.32 33.44
C SER A 671 27.11 14.80 33.45
N LEU A 672 27.85 14.57 32.34
CA LEU A 672 29.21 15.09 32.17
C LEU A 672 29.21 16.62 32.26
N ARG A 673 28.31 17.28 31.54
CA ARG A 673 28.23 18.74 31.50
C ARG A 673 27.86 19.33 32.86
N GLU A 674 26.93 18.72 33.58
CA GLU A 674 26.58 19.13 34.94
C GLU A 674 27.77 19.03 35.89
N ALA A 675 28.57 17.96 35.80
CA ALA A 675 29.79 17.80 36.59
C ALA A 675 30.85 18.87 36.28
N GLU A 676 31.11 19.14 34.99
CA GLU A 676 32.03 20.22 34.59
C GLU A 676 31.58 21.59 35.12
N ARG A 677 30.27 21.87 35.10
CA ARG A 677 29.72 23.12 35.64
C ARG A 677 29.84 23.19 37.15
N ALA A 678 29.62 22.08 37.86
CA ALA A 678 29.81 22.00 39.30
C ALA A 678 31.27 22.25 39.69
N GLU A 679 32.22 21.64 38.97
CA GLU A 679 33.66 21.88 39.15
C GLU A 679 34.04 23.34 38.87
N ALA A 680 33.48 23.94 37.82
CA ALA A 680 33.73 25.36 37.52
C ALA A 680 33.14 26.31 38.57
N ALA A 681 32.01 25.93 39.19
CA ALA A 681 31.36 26.71 40.25
C ALA A 681 32.06 26.57 41.61
N ASP A 682 32.58 25.36 41.91
CA ASP A 682 33.35 25.05 43.11
C ASP A 682 34.49 24.06 42.78
N PRO A 683 35.70 24.55 42.48
CA PRO A 683 36.84 23.70 42.18
C PRO A 683 37.26 22.79 43.35
N THR A 684 36.77 23.06 44.58
CA THR A 684 37.03 22.22 45.75
C THR A 684 36.03 21.09 45.92
N ALA A 685 34.91 21.10 45.20
CA ALA A 685 33.91 20.04 45.19
C ALA A 685 34.24 18.87 44.25
N ALA A 686 35.27 19.01 43.39
CA ALA A 686 35.69 18.00 42.41
C ALA A 686 36.73 16.99 42.93
N ALA A 687 37.20 17.15 44.17
CA ALA A 687 38.08 16.21 44.88
C ALA A 687 37.26 15.30 45.80
#